data_AF-A0A1I2Z582-F1
#
_entry.id   AF-A0A1I2Z582-F1
#
_cell.length_a   1.000
_cell.length_b   1.000
_cell.length_c   1.000
_cell.angle_alpha   90.00
_cell.angle_beta   90.00
_cell.angle_gamma   90.00
#
_symmetry.space_group_name_H-M   'P 1'
#
loop_
_entity.id
_entity.type
_entity.pdbx_description
1 polymer ?
#
loop_
_entity_poly.entity_id
_entity_poly.type
_entity_poly.pdbx_seq_one_letter_code
_entity_poly.pdbx_strand_id
1 'polypeptide(L)'
;MEGVNVRGPIVSVGETRTVSTSYGERDLRELRIRPERGAGDPVDVTLWGDWTETAEHAEPGMELLVTGAEEDDYGGETGYATTGDSWVVLEPDFLVDVTGIRSWVQCPRMYYLNKLSGIPLNYPVVKGTIVHEVFGDLLRGMDLEASVSDRVEEAGLELGLLGYETAEVEDEVRRNAAAIEGWLAQGTLTDEDTWRSEFTLLSPTFGLKGRADALRRGTPVELKTGKNTNREPRFQDKIQAACYALMLDERGVDPDIGTLLYTKNTALDRNEESGDLAPAKEFTVGDGLLKFVVRERNALAAMEWRALNDPGERPTVPTGYEADANCNYCFEQDTCMVVSGRLDQESKAGQVGNPVPEDERDYFDRFYTAIEEERRETHAEYRKLWEQSPEERAADDRALIDLEPVSRTEIDDNRWELRARKPDDAVSKLREGDVALASDGDPVTGHAELGRIRELGEEVVVETDEPVDLRRLDVYPSEISVDRMLTALHDAVLKGGERRKDVVFGRREPEFAGRTAAVDGDRGGDAADRPTYIDNNAAQNDAVSLAVDAEDCALIHGPPGTGKTYTIARTIRALVADGNRVLLSAFTNRAVDNALEALRDQGFDDVLRVGSETGVRTDMQDVRLIERGDPNRKAAELRDAPVVAATTAACGSRVMRECEFDVALVDEASQLTEPSTHAAITLADRFVLVGDHEQLPPVVRAENDLKTSLFQRLIEAYPDASVMLDRQYRMSQRIQAFASREFYDGALRPATPEVAGQRLSDLGVDPAALPDGLAGGVDFHDPGGERDGNRNVREAERVAEVVEAYLAAGVDPDDVGVIAPFRAQVAEIGRRTDVTVDTVDRFQGSSKEVIVVSFVATGDLDGPIFEDHRRMNVALTRAKKQLTLVGDADALASEPFYGRMLEWARQ
;
A
#
# COMPACT_ATOMS: atom_id res chain seq x y z
N MET A 1 26.97 -9.41 -36.10
CA MET A 1 25.85 -8.47 -36.36
C MET A 1 25.32 -8.11 -34.99
N GLU A 2 25.03 -6.85 -34.71
CA GLU A 2 24.34 -6.52 -33.46
C GLU A 2 22.97 -7.21 -33.51
N GLY A 3 22.67 -8.06 -32.53
CA GLY A 3 21.40 -8.77 -32.48
C GLY A 3 20.24 -7.81 -32.27
N VAL A 4 19.07 -8.17 -32.76
CA VAL A 4 17.84 -7.36 -32.70
C VAL A 4 17.02 -7.77 -31.49
N ASN A 5 16.40 -6.80 -30.81
CA ASN A 5 15.43 -7.08 -29.76
C ASN A 5 14.03 -7.17 -30.37
N VAL A 6 13.33 -8.26 -30.10
CA VAL A 6 11.98 -8.51 -30.60
C VAL A 6 11.04 -8.61 -29.41
N ARG A 7 9.97 -7.81 -29.41
CA ARG A 7 9.02 -7.75 -28.29
C ARG A 7 7.57 -7.66 -28.76
N GLY A 8 6.71 -8.44 -28.12
CA GLY A 8 5.25 -8.27 -28.18
C GLY A 8 4.47 -9.52 -27.82
N PRO A 9 3.13 -9.48 -27.90
CA PRO A 9 2.28 -10.56 -27.40
C PRO A 9 2.37 -11.82 -28.26
N ILE A 10 2.38 -12.97 -27.59
CA ILE A 10 2.38 -14.29 -28.20
C ILE A 10 1.01 -14.57 -28.81
N VAL A 11 1.00 -14.96 -30.08
CA VAL A 11 -0.19 -15.35 -30.85
C VAL A 11 -0.40 -16.86 -30.77
N SER A 12 0.68 -17.63 -30.89
CA SER A 12 0.62 -19.09 -30.83
C SER A 12 1.97 -19.69 -30.44
N VAL A 13 1.91 -20.84 -29.80
CA VAL A 13 3.09 -21.60 -29.35
C VAL A 13 3.14 -22.92 -30.12
N GLY A 14 4.23 -23.17 -30.85
CA GLY A 14 4.45 -24.41 -31.59
C GLY A 14 4.90 -25.58 -30.71
N GLU A 15 4.95 -26.78 -31.27
CA GLU A 15 5.49 -27.97 -30.60
C GLU A 15 7.02 -28.02 -30.65
N THR A 16 7.65 -28.62 -29.63
CA THR A 16 9.09 -28.86 -29.59
C THR A 16 9.51 -29.84 -30.69
N ARG A 17 10.54 -29.48 -31.45
CA ARG A 17 11.15 -30.30 -32.51
C ARG A 17 12.63 -30.49 -32.23
N THR A 18 13.11 -31.73 -32.29
CA THR A 18 14.55 -32.03 -32.25
C THR A 18 15.10 -32.07 -33.67
N VAL A 19 16.15 -31.30 -33.94
CA VAL A 19 16.82 -31.28 -35.25
C VAL A 19 18.31 -31.63 -35.11
N SER A 20 18.85 -32.33 -36.12
CA SER A 20 20.28 -32.62 -36.19
C SER A 20 21.04 -31.42 -36.78
N THR A 21 21.84 -30.76 -35.95
CA THR A 21 22.73 -29.66 -36.36
C THR A 21 24.17 -30.16 -36.54
N SER A 22 25.04 -29.33 -37.10
CA SER A 22 26.50 -29.62 -37.17
C SER A 22 27.17 -29.77 -35.79
N TYR A 23 26.48 -29.40 -34.72
CA TYR A 23 26.94 -29.45 -33.33
C TYR A 23 26.24 -30.52 -32.48
N GLY A 24 25.41 -31.38 -33.10
CA GLY A 24 24.62 -32.42 -32.42
C GLY A 24 23.11 -32.22 -32.57
N GLU A 25 22.33 -33.06 -31.90
CA GLU A 25 20.88 -32.86 -31.77
C GLU A 25 20.61 -31.65 -30.89
N ARG A 26 19.71 -30.77 -31.35
CA ARG A 26 19.24 -29.61 -30.59
C ARG A 26 17.73 -29.52 -30.70
N ASP A 27 17.10 -29.19 -29.59
CA ASP A 27 15.69 -28.87 -29.55
C ASP A 27 15.47 -27.43 -29.99
N LEU A 28 14.38 -27.23 -30.72
CA LEU A 28 13.86 -25.93 -31.10
C LEU A 28 12.36 -25.87 -30.87
N ARG A 29 11.86 -24.66 -30.63
CA ARG A 29 10.43 -24.38 -30.55
C ARG A 29 10.14 -23.03 -31.19
N GLU A 30 9.11 -22.99 -32.03
CA GLU A 30 8.69 -21.77 -32.72
C GLU A 30 7.53 -21.10 -31.97
N LEU A 31 7.68 -19.81 -31.71
CA LEU A 31 6.64 -18.93 -31.18
C LEU A 31 6.23 -17.95 -32.26
N ARG A 32 4.94 -17.68 -32.40
CA ARG A 32 4.46 -16.59 -33.25
C ARG A 32 4.07 -15.42 -32.37
N ILE A 33 4.61 -14.24 -32.62
CA ILE A 33 4.33 -13.03 -31.83
C ILE A 33 3.91 -11.87 -32.73
N ARG A 34 3.19 -10.89 -32.17
CA ARG A 34 2.99 -9.60 -32.85
C ARG A 34 3.99 -8.58 -32.32
N PRO A 35 4.98 -8.14 -33.11
CA PRO A 35 5.99 -7.20 -32.65
C PRO A 35 5.39 -5.80 -32.38
N GLU A 36 6.22 -4.89 -31.89
CA GLU A 36 5.82 -3.51 -31.58
C GLU A 36 4.66 -3.46 -30.58
N ARG A 37 4.69 -4.33 -29.56
CA ARG A 37 3.63 -4.47 -28.56
C ARG A 37 2.25 -4.71 -29.17
N GLY A 38 2.20 -5.47 -30.27
CA GLY A 38 0.95 -5.87 -30.92
C GLY A 38 0.56 -5.06 -32.15
N ALA A 39 1.29 -3.99 -32.48
CA ALA A 39 1.00 -3.13 -33.63
C ALA A 39 1.48 -3.72 -34.98
N GLY A 40 2.55 -4.53 -34.94
CA GLY A 40 3.14 -5.12 -36.13
C GLY A 40 2.46 -6.41 -36.61
N ASP A 41 2.74 -6.79 -37.85
CA ASP A 41 2.29 -8.06 -38.42
C ASP A 41 2.95 -9.26 -37.68
N PRO A 42 2.25 -10.40 -37.50
CA PRO A 42 2.80 -11.53 -36.77
C PRO A 42 4.07 -12.11 -37.40
N VAL A 43 5.13 -12.24 -36.61
CA VAL A 43 6.43 -12.82 -36.99
C VAL A 43 6.71 -14.10 -36.20
N ASP A 44 7.52 -14.98 -36.77
CA ASP A 44 7.98 -16.21 -36.12
C ASP A 44 9.30 -15.99 -35.38
N VAL A 45 9.40 -16.54 -34.18
CA VAL A 45 10.55 -16.49 -33.28
C VAL A 45 10.93 -17.90 -32.89
N THR A 46 12.10 -18.36 -33.34
CA THR A 46 12.62 -19.70 -33.08
C THR A 46 13.51 -19.67 -31.84
N LEU A 47 13.08 -20.37 -30.78
CA LEU A 47 13.86 -20.57 -29.56
C LEU A 47 14.67 -21.86 -29.66
N TRP A 48 15.94 -21.79 -29.30
CA TRP A 48 16.89 -22.92 -29.37
C TRP A 48 17.43 -23.30 -27.99
N GLY A 49 17.71 -24.61 -27.82
CA GLY A 49 18.39 -25.13 -26.63
C GLY A 49 17.60 -24.87 -25.35
N ASP A 50 18.26 -24.43 -24.28
CA ASP A 50 17.65 -24.14 -22.98
C ASP A 50 16.40 -23.24 -23.06
N TRP A 51 16.29 -22.37 -24.07
CA TRP A 51 15.13 -21.50 -24.25
C TRP A 51 13.86 -22.24 -24.69
N THR A 52 13.95 -23.49 -25.14
CA THR A 52 12.75 -24.30 -25.41
C THR A 52 11.96 -24.62 -24.14
N GLU A 53 12.64 -24.68 -22.98
CA GLU A 53 11.99 -24.83 -21.67
C GLU A 53 11.14 -23.60 -21.33
N THR A 54 11.63 -22.38 -21.60
CA THR A 54 10.83 -21.16 -21.44
C THR A 54 9.53 -21.23 -22.25
N ALA A 55 9.58 -21.76 -23.47
CA ALA A 55 8.39 -21.92 -24.31
C ALA A 55 7.40 -22.97 -23.79
N GLU A 56 7.77 -23.84 -22.84
CA GLU A 56 6.82 -24.71 -22.12
C GLU A 56 5.89 -23.91 -21.22
N HIS A 57 6.36 -22.76 -20.73
CA HIS A 57 5.57 -21.86 -19.90
C HIS A 57 4.85 -20.77 -20.69
N ALA A 58 5.22 -20.54 -21.95
CA ALA A 58 4.61 -19.54 -22.80
C ALA A 58 3.15 -19.90 -23.16
N GLU A 59 2.26 -18.91 -23.10
CA GLU A 59 0.86 -19.02 -23.50
C GLU A 59 0.50 -17.90 -24.49
N PRO A 60 -0.48 -18.11 -25.40
CA PRO A 60 -1.05 -17.02 -26.18
C PRO A 60 -1.56 -15.89 -25.30
N GLY A 61 -1.23 -14.65 -25.66
CA GLY A 61 -1.56 -13.44 -24.90
C GLY A 61 -0.46 -12.97 -23.95
N MET A 62 0.51 -13.82 -23.60
CA MET A 62 1.66 -13.37 -22.81
C MET A 62 2.56 -12.42 -23.62
N GLU A 63 3.14 -11.43 -22.97
CA GLU A 63 4.16 -10.56 -23.58
C GLU A 63 5.52 -11.29 -23.63
N LEU A 64 6.13 -11.38 -24.80
CA LEU A 64 7.47 -11.96 -24.99
C LEU A 64 8.48 -10.86 -25.28
N LEU A 65 9.66 -10.91 -24.67
CA LEU A 65 10.86 -10.18 -25.08
C LEU A 65 11.97 -11.18 -25.40
N VAL A 66 12.53 -11.10 -26.61
CA VAL A 66 13.78 -11.78 -26.99
C VAL A 66 14.83 -10.72 -27.30
N THR A 67 15.95 -10.77 -26.59
CA THR A 67 17.07 -9.86 -26.85
C THR A 67 18.15 -10.53 -27.69
N GLY A 68 18.92 -9.73 -28.43
CA GLY A 68 20.08 -10.23 -29.19
C GLY A 68 19.74 -11.32 -30.20
N ALA A 69 18.53 -11.31 -30.77
CA ALA A 69 18.08 -12.28 -31.76
C ALA A 69 18.75 -12.03 -33.13
N GLU A 70 18.95 -13.09 -33.90
CA GLU A 70 19.34 -12.98 -35.31
C GLU A 70 18.11 -13.05 -36.21
N GLU A 71 18.06 -12.21 -37.23
CA GLU A 71 17.04 -12.25 -38.27
C GLU A 71 17.28 -13.46 -39.19
N ASP A 72 16.23 -14.25 -39.42
CA ASP A 72 16.24 -15.41 -40.31
C ASP A 72 15.17 -15.24 -41.40
N ASP A 73 15.60 -15.18 -42.66
CA ASP A 73 14.71 -15.07 -43.82
C ASP A 73 14.46 -16.47 -44.40
N TYR A 74 13.33 -17.07 -44.02
CA TYR A 74 12.92 -18.37 -44.57
C TYR A 74 11.73 -18.22 -45.52
N GLY A 75 11.95 -18.51 -46.81
CA GLY A 75 10.87 -18.53 -47.80
C GLY A 75 10.30 -17.15 -48.20
N GLY A 76 10.94 -16.05 -47.80
CA GLY A 76 10.49 -14.68 -48.09
C GLY A 76 9.65 -14.04 -46.97
N GLU A 77 9.54 -14.71 -45.82
CA GLU A 77 8.98 -14.17 -44.58
C GLU A 77 10.12 -13.96 -43.58
N THR A 78 10.15 -12.78 -42.96
CA THR A 78 11.17 -12.39 -41.98
C THR A 78 10.82 -12.95 -40.61
N GLY A 79 11.69 -13.80 -40.07
CA GLY A 79 11.60 -14.36 -38.72
C GLY A 79 12.83 -14.04 -37.89
N TYR A 80 12.85 -14.51 -36.64
CA TYR A 80 13.95 -14.29 -35.71
C TYR A 80 14.33 -15.60 -35.02
N ALA A 81 15.60 -15.75 -34.64
CA ALA A 81 16.10 -16.91 -33.92
C ALA A 81 17.00 -16.50 -32.74
N THR A 82 16.89 -17.22 -31.62
CA THR A 82 17.77 -17.01 -30.47
C THR A 82 19.19 -17.45 -30.78
N THR A 83 20.16 -16.64 -30.36
CA THR A 83 21.60 -16.92 -30.41
C THR A 83 22.13 -17.41 -29.06
N GLY A 84 23.45 -17.62 -28.98
CA GLY A 84 24.12 -17.91 -27.72
C GLY A 84 24.05 -16.76 -26.72
N ASP A 85 23.89 -15.52 -27.19
CA ASP A 85 23.87 -14.31 -26.36
C ASP A 85 22.43 -13.80 -26.13
N SER A 86 21.42 -14.52 -26.64
CA SER A 86 20.02 -14.13 -26.49
C SER A 86 19.48 -14.40 -25.09
N TRP A 87 18.63 -13.49 -24.63
CA TRP A 87 17.75 -13.69 -23.49
C TRP A 87 16.30 -13.82 -23.96
N VAL A 88 15.53 -14.71 -23.32
CA VAL A 88 14.09 -14.87 -23.57
C VAL A 88 13.36 -14.62 -22.26
N VAL A 89 12.52 -13.60 -22.23
CA VAL A 89 11.79 -13.14 -21.04
C VAL A 89 10.29 -13.14 -21.33
N LEU A 90 9.53 -13.89 -20.53
CA LEU A 90 8.06 -13.88 -20.54
C LEU A 90 7.57 -12.85 -19.53
N GLU A 91 6.58 -12.04 -19.89
CA GLU A 91 6.03 -10.99 -19.02
C GLU A 91 7.13 -10.09 -18.42
N PRO A 92 7.98 -9.44 -19.24
CA PRO A 92 9.07 -8.57 -18.75
C PRO A 92 8.53 -7.38 -17.93
N ASP A 93 7.26 -7.07 -18.10
CA ASP A 93 6.53 -6.00 -17.43
C ASP A 93 6.05 -6.35 -16.01
N PHE A 94 6.03 -7.64 -15.67
CA PHE A 94 5.73 -8.11 -14.32
C PHE A 94 7.04 -8.19 -13.51
N LEU A 95 7.24 -7.27 -12.57
CA LEU A 95 8.47 -7.18 -11.78
C LEU A 95 8.50 -8.24 -10.68
N VAL A 96 9.36 -9.25 -10.86
CA VAL A 96 9.56 -10.32 -9.88
C VAL A 96 10.62 -9.91 -8.86
N ASP A 97 10.30 -10.03 -7.57
CA ASP A 97 11.28 -9.82 -6.51
C ASP A 97 12.33 -10.94 -6.50
N VAL A 98 13.60 -10.58 -6.35
CA VAL A 98 14.72 -11.54 -6.28
C VAL A 98 14.51 -12.62 -5.20
N THR A 99 13.96 -12.25 -4.04
CA THR A 99 13.66 -13.20 -2.96
C THR A 99 12.52 -14.15 -3.33
N GLY A 100 11.63 -13.73 -4.23
CA GLY A 100 10.59 -14.56 -4.83
C GLY A 100 11.18 -15.68 -5.68
N ILE A 101 12.16 -15.37 -6.55
CA ILE A 101 12.84 -16.36 -7.40
C ILE A 101 13.66 -17.33 -6.54
N ARG A 102 14.36 -16.83 -5.53
CA ARG A 102 15.05 -17.67 -4.55
C ARG A 102 14.08 -18.69 -3.93
N SER A 103 12.91 -18.24 -3.51
CA SER A 103 11.88 -19.09 -2.90
C SER A 103 11.32 -20.08 -3.91
N TRP A 104 11.10 -19.64 -5.15
CA TRP A 104 10.62 -20.47 -6.26
C TRP A 104 11.54 -21.64 -6.56
N VAL A 105 12.84 -21.39 -6.72
CA VAL A 105 13.83 -22.45 -6.98
C VAL A 105 13.91 -23.44 -5.82
N GLN A 106 13.70 -22.98 -4.58
CA GLN A 106 13.65 -23.87 -3.42
C GLN A 106 12.37 -24.72 -3.41
N CYS A 107 11.23 -24.07 -3.63
CA CYS A 107 9.92 -24.68 -3.76
C CYS A 107 8.92 -23.61 -4.29
N PRO A 108 8.33 -23.79 -5.49
CA PRO A 108 7.37 -22.84 -6.06
C PRO A 108 6.20 -22.51 -5.12
N ARG A 109 5.78 -23.49 -4.30
CA ARG A 109 4.74 -23.29 -3.30
C ARG A 109 5.14 -22.34 -2.17
N MET A 110 6.42 -22.23 -1.81
CA MET A 110 6.87 -21.27 -0.80
C MET A 110 6.66 -19.83 -1.25
N TYR A 111 6.88 -19.53 -2.54
CA TYR A 111 6.59 -18.21 -3.09
C TYR A 111 5.12 -17.83 -2.87
N TYR A 112 4.19 -18.74 -3.23
CA TYR A 112 2.76 -18.55 -2.99
C TYR A 112 2.43 -18.35 -1.50
N LEU A 113 2.95 -19.21 -0.62
CA LEU A 113 2.68 -19.13 0.82
C LEU A 113 3.19 -17.83 1.44
N ASN A 114 4.38 -17.37 1.04
CA ASN A 114 4.98 -16.14 1.55
C ASN A 114 4.12 -14.90 1.22
N LYS A 115 3.38 -14.90 0.10
CA LYS A 115 2.41 -13.84 -0.22
C LYS A 115 1.22 -13.81 0.74
N LEU A 116 0.83 -14.97 1.28
CA LEU A 116 -0.36 -15.13 2.11
C LEU A 116 -0.10 -14.94 3.61
N SER A 117 0.98 -15.50 4.15
CA SER A 117 1.19 -15.54 5.60
C SER A 117 1.77 -14.23 6.17
N GLY A 118 2.35 -13.37 5.32
CA GLY A 118 3.16 -12.23 5.73
C GLY A 118 4.35 -12.66 6.61
N ILE A 119 5.16 -11.71 7.07
CA ILE A 119 6.31 -12.03 7.94
C ILE A 119 5.79 -12.32 9.36
N PRO A 120 6.01 -13.53 9.92
CA PRO A 120 5.56 -13.86 11.29
C PRO A 120 6.42 -13.18 12.35
N LEU A 121 5.84 -12.94 13.54
CA LEU A 121 6.62 -12.57 14.71
C LEU A 121 7.22 -13.83 15.35
N ASN A 122 8.47 -14.14 15.03
CA ASN A 122 9.22 -15.21 15.69
C ASN A 122 10.68 -14.83 15.90
N TYR A 123 11.30 -15.42 16.93
CA TYR A 123 12.67 -15.06 17.31
C TYR A 123 13.72 -15.26 16.21
N PRO A 124 13.71 -16.36 15.42
CA PRO A 124 14.63 -16.52 14.30
C PRO A 124 14.57 -15.38 13.28
N VAL A 125 13.37 -14.87 12.96
CA VAL A 125 13.17 -13.76 12.03
C VAL A 125 13.65 -12.45 12.66
N VAL A 126 13.23 -12.12 13.88
CA VAL A 126 13.62 -10.88 14.59
C VAL A 126 15.14 -10.80 14.75
N LYS A 127 15.76 -11.86 15.27
CA LYS A 127 17.23 -11.94 15.36
C LYS A 127 17.89 -11.82 14.00
N GLY A 128 17.28 -12.41 12.98
CA GLY A 128 17.75 -12.31 11.61
C GLY A 128 17.80 -10.86 11.14
N THR A 129 16.71 -10.12 11.33
CA THR A 129 16.61 -8.68 11.03
C THR A 129 17.70 -7.88 11.75
N ILE A 130 17.82 -8.04 13.07
CA ILE A 130 18.85 -7.36 13.88
C ILE A 130 20.25 -7.64 13.33
N VAL A 131 20.56 -8.89 12.95
CA VAL A 131 21.88 -9.24 12.39
C VAL A 131 22.12 -8.61 11.01
N HIS A 132 21.10 -8.40 10.18
CA HIS A 132 21.25 -7.69 8.89
C HIS A 132 21.45 -6.19 9.12
N GLU A 133 20.72 -5.58 10.05
CA GLU A 133 20.90 -4.16 10.39
C GLU A 133 22.29 -3.90 10.98
N VAL A 134 22.76 -4.77 11.87
CA VAL A 134 24.14 -4.72 12.38
C VAL A 134 25.16 -4.85 11.25
N PHE A 135 24.91 -5.70 10.25
CA PHE A 135 25.79 -5.78 9.08
C PHE A 135 25.86 -4.45 8.31
N GLY A 136 24.70 -3.82 8.05
CA GLY A 136 24.63 -2.51 7.41
C GLY A 136 25.38 -1.44 8.20
N ASP A 137 25.18 -1.38 9.52
CA ASP A 137 25.87 -0.44 10.41
C ASP A 137 27.40 -0.62 10.38
N LEU A 138 27.88 -1.87 10.40
CA LEU A 138 29.31 -2.18 10.29
C LEU A 138 29.91 -1.74 8.94
N LEU A 139 29.18 -1.90 7.84
CA LEU A 139 29.60 -1.43 6.52
C LEU A 139 29.73 0.10 6.46
N ARG A 140 28.87 0.80 7.20
CA ARG A 140 28.92 2.26 7.35
C ARG A 140 29.93 2.73 8.40
N GLY A 141 30.63 1.80 9.07
CA GLY A 141 31.73 2.11 9.99
C GLY A 141 31.31 2.26 11.46
N MET A 142 30.10 1.85 11.84
CA MET A 142 29.70 1.78 13.25
C MET A 142 30.47 0.67 13.99
N ASP A 143 30.73 0.86 15.28
CA ASP A 143 31.34 -0.16 16.13
C ASP A 143 30.36 -1.33 16.38
N LEU A 144 30.88 -2.56 16.43
CA LEU A 144 30.06 -3.77 16.60
C LEU A 144 29.22 -3.74 17.88
N GLU A 145 29.81 -3.36 19.02
CA GLU A 145 29.06 -3.36 20.28
C GLU A 145 28.00 -2.26 20.31
N ALA A 146 28.35 -1.08 19.79
CA ALA A 146 27.42 0.03 19.67
C ALA A 146 26.21 -0.38 18.79
N SER A 147 26.47 -0.97 17.62
CA SER A 147 25.42 -1.41 16.70
C SER A 147 24.56 -2.53 17.29
N VAL A 148 25.16 -3.56 17.91
CA VAL A 148 24.40 -4.64 18.54
C VAL A 148 23.48 -4.11 19.62
N SER A 149 23.99 -3.25 20.51
CA SER A 149 23.17 -2.72 21.59
C SER A 149 22.05 -1.81 21.06
N ASP A 150 22.36 -0.98 20.06
CA ASP A 150 21.39 -0.08 19.42
C ASP A 150 20.24 -0.85 18.75
N ARG A 151 20.55 -1.85 17.91
CA ARG A 151 19.55 -2.63 17.18
C ARG A 151 18.75 -3.58 18.06
N VAL A 152 19.35 -4.10 19.13
CA VAL A 152 18.60 -4.89 20.12
C VAL A 152 17.65 -4.00 20.92
N GLU A 153 18.06 -2.78 21.28
CA GLU A 153 17.17 -1.83 21.96
C GLU A 153 16.01 -1.40 21.04
N GLU A 154 16.29 -1.15 19.75
CA GLU A 154 15.28 -0.83 18.72
C GLU A 154 14.23 -1.93 18.59
N ALA A 155 14.64 -3.20 18.62
CA ALA A 155 13.76 -4.37 18.58
C ALA A 155 13.04 -4.70 19.92
N GLY A 156 13.13 -3.83 20.92
CA GLY A 156 12.66 -4.07 22.29
C GLY A 156 11.23 -4.64 22.37
N LEU A 157 10.26 -3.99 21.73
CA LEU A 157 8.86 -4.44 21.71
C LEU A 157 8.71 -5.87 21.18
N GLU A 158 9.32 -6.19 20.04
CA GLU A 158 9.23 -7.51 19.42
C GLU A 158 9.85 -8.59 20.29
N LEU A 159 11.01 -8.31 20.87
CA LEU A 159 11.68 -9.21 21.81
C LEU A 159 10.82 -9.45 23.05
N GLY A 160 10.17 -8.40 23.58
CA GLY A 160 9.32 -8.49 24.75
C GLY A 160 8.03 -9.29 24.49
N LEU A 161 7.46 -9.13 23.31
CA LEU A 161 6.30 -9.94 22.89
C LEU A 161 6.67 -11.42 22.79
N LEU A 162 7.89 -11.71 22.34
CA LEU A 162 8.45 -13.06 22.25
C LEU A 162 9.01 -13.60 23.58
N GLY A 163 9.11 -12.76 24.62
CA GLY A 163 9.61 -13.14 25.95
C GLY A 163 11.13 -13.28 26.05
N TYR A 164 11.89 -12.52 25.25
CA TYR A 164 13.36 -12.49 25.29
C TYR A 164 13.89 -11.24 26.00
N GLU A 165 14.98 -11.41 26.73
CA GLU A 165 15.67 -10.34 27.46
C GLU A 165 16.81 -9.74 26.63
N THR A 166 17.04 -8.42 26.74
CA THR A 166 18.08 -7.69 26.00
C THR A 166 19.44 -8.38 26.06
N ALA A 167 19.92 -8.72 27.25
CA ALA A 167 21.27 -9.27 27.44
C ALA A 167 21.47 -10.63 26.74
N GLU A 168 20.45 -11.48 26.74
CA GLU A 168 20.49 -12.77 26.04
C GLU A 168 20.61 -12.57 24.54
N VAL A 169 19.81 -11.65 23.99
CA VAL A 169 19.78 -11.37 22.55
C VAL A 169 21.06 -10.70 22.08
N GLU A 170 21.58 -9.71 22.83
CA GLU A 170 22.88 -9.08 22.55
C GLU A 170 23.99 -10.14 22.47
N ASP A 171 24.05 -11.07 23.42
CA ASP A 171 25.04 -12.16 23.43
C ASP A 171 24.91 -13.09 22.22
N GLU A 172 23.70 -13.37 21.75
CA GLU A 172 23.48 -14.17 20.53
C GLU A 172 23.86 -13.42 19.26
N VAL A 173 23.42 -12.17 19.12
CA VAL A 173 23.65 -11.32 17.95
C VAL A 173 25.14 -11.05 17.81
N ARG A 174 25.83 -10.67 18.91
CA ARG A 174 27.28 -10.45 18.95
C ARG A 174 28.07 -11.65 18.43
N ARG A 175 27.70 -12.87 18.84
CA ARG A 175 28.37 -14.10 18.36
C ARG A 175 28.20 -14.32 16.85
N ASN A 176 27.05 -13.97 16.29
CA ASN A 176 26.81 -14.08 14.85
C ASN A 176 27.52 -12.97 14.07
N ALA A 177 27.51 -11.75 14.60
CA ALA A 177 28.05 -10.56 13.95
C ALA A 177 29.59 -10.47 14.03
N ALA A 178 30.24 -11.08 15.03
CA ALA A 178 31.70 -11.15 15.10
C ALA A 178 32.37 -11.81 13.87
N ALA A 179 31.63 -12.71 13.19
CA ALA A 179 32.05 -13.31 11.93
C ALA A 179 32.23 -12.26 10.82
N ILE A 180 31.30 -11.31 10.80
CA ILE A 180 31.14 -10.28 9.80
C ILE A 180 32.27 -9.27 9.99
N GLU A 181 32.46 -8.77 11.21
CA GLU A 181 33.56 -7.88 11.57
C GLU A 181 34.92 -8.51 11.20
N GLY A 182 35.14 -9.77 11.60
CA GLY A 182 36.37 -10.49 11.29
C GLY A 182 36.61 -10.68 9.79
N TRP A 183 35.55 -10.77 8.97
CA TRP A 183 35.64 -10.85 7.52
C TRP A 183 35.90 -9.49 6.88
N LEU A 184 35.21 -8.44 7.32
CA LEU A 184 35.44 -7.05 6.88
C LEU A 184 36.89 -6.62 7.16
N ALA A 185 37.43 -6.97 8.33
CA ALA A 185 38.81 -6.68 8.71
C ALA A 185 39.88 -7.43 7.88
N GLN A 186 39.54 -8.55 7.24
CA GLN A 186 40.46 -9.25 6.32
C GLN A 186 40.58 -8.54 4.96
N GLY A 187 39.59 -7.71 4.60
CA GLY A 187 39.50 -7.03 3.31
C GLY A 187 40.19 -5.66 3.23
N THR A 188 40.42 -4.99 4.36
CA THR A 188 40.93 -3.60 4.46
C THR A 188 42.43 -3.43 4.16
N LEU A 189 43.09 -4.41 3.53
CA LEU A 189 44.53 -4.36 3.20
C LEU A 189 44.87 -3.54 1.94
N THR A 190 43.90 -2.93 1.27
CA THR A 190 44.10 -2.06 0.09
C THR A 190 43.29 -0.76 0.19
N ASP A 191 43.88 0.37 -0.21
CA ASP A 191 43.40 1.75 0.04
C ASP A 191 42.11 2.19 -0.70
N GLU A 192 41.46 1.32 -1.51
CA GLU A 192 40.23 1.63 -2.26
C GLU A 192 39.21 0.47 -2.22
N ASP A 193 38.67 0.13 -1.04
CA ASP A 193 37.50 -0.77 -0.92
C ASP A 193 36.22 0.06 -0.80
N THR A 194 35.51 0.26 -1.93
CA THR A 194 34.21 0.93 -1.94
C THR A 194 33.09 -0.08 -1.66
N TRP A 195 32.40 0.11 -0.54
CA TRP A 195 31.19 -0.61 -0.16
C TRP A 195 29.96 0.22 -0.47
N ARG A 196 28.85 -0.47 -0.71
CA ARG A 196 27.50 0.11 -0.68
C ARG A 196 26.59 -0.86 0.04
N SER A 197 25.82 -0.35 1.00
CA SER A 197 24.81 -1.13 1.72
C SER A 197 23.44 -0.99 1.04
N GLU A 198 22.57 -2.01 1.15
CA GLU A 198 21.14 -1.89 0.84
C GLU A 198 20.83 -1.37 -0.59
N PHE A 199 21.61 -1.79 -1.58
CA PHE A 199 21.55 -1.23 -2.94
C PHE A 199 20.31 -1.69 -3.71
N THR A 200 19.44 -0.74 -4.09
CA THR A 200 18.18 -1.03 -4.78
C THR A 200 18.40 -1.18 -6.29
N LEU A 201 17.94 -2.30 -6.85
CA LEU A 201 18.10 -2.67 -8.26
C LEU A 201 16.72 -2.87 -8.91
N LEU A 202 16.57 -2.30 -10.11
CA LEU A 202 15.41 -2.47 -10.99
C LEU A 202 15.93 -2.85 -12.38
N SER A 203 15.30 -3.87 -12.98
CA SER A 203 15.62 -4.36 -14.32
C SER A 203 14.38 -4.36 -15.20
N PRO A 204 14.25 -3.39 -16.13
CA PRO A 204 13.20 -3.39 -17.14
C PRO A 204 13.33 -4.54 -18.15
N THR A 205 14.56 -4.99 -18.44
CA THR A 205 14.80 -6.05 -19.44
C THR A 205 14.35 -7.41 -18.92
N PHE A 206 14.77 -7.76 -17.71
CA PHE A 206 14.46 -9.05 -17.10
C PHE A 206 13.21 -9.00 -16.22
N GLY A 207 12.59 -7.83 -16.08
CA GLY A 207 11.51 -7.56 -15.14
C GLY A 207 11.81 -8.09 -13.74
N LEU A 208 12.94 -7.66 -13.19
CA LEU A 208 13.40 -8.01 -11.86
C LEU A 208 13.46 -6.77 -10.99
N LYS A 209 13.26 -6.98 -9.69
CA LYS A 209 13.55 -5.98 -8.67
C LYS A 209 14.11 -6.63 -7.42
N GLY A 210 14.90 -5.88 -6.66
CA GLY A 210 15.32 -6.33 -5.35
C GLY A 210 16.30 -5.34 -4.72
N ARG A 211 16.72 -5.67 -3.51
CA ARG A 211 17.70 -4.88 -2.77
C ARG A 211 18.83 -5.79 -2.31
N ALA A 212 20.03 -5.54 -2.82
CA ALA A 212 21.20 -6.32 -2.44
C ALA A 212 21.69 -5.85 -1.07
N ASP A 213 22.01 -6.79 -0.18
CA ASP A 213 22.47 -6.44 1.18
C ASP A 213 23.73 -5.57 1.13
N ALA A 214 24.67 -5.93 0.24
CA ALA A 214 25.83 -5.11 -0.05
C ALA A 214 26.41 -5.33 -1.45
N LEU A 215 27.09 -4.30 -1.96
CA LEU A 215 27.98 -4.40 -3.12
C LEU A 215 29.42 -4.15 -2.69
N ARG A 216 30.33 -5.02 -3.13
CA ARG A 216 31.77 -4.88 -2.95
C ARG A 216 32.45 -4.81 -4.30
N ARG A 217 33.03 -3.67 -4.66
CA ARG A 217 33.70 -3.47 -5.99
C ARG A 217 32.81 -3.87 -7.18
N GLY A 218 31.51 -3.62 -7.09
CA GLY A 218 30.53 -4.00 -8.12
C GLY A 218 30.02 -5.44 -8.05
N THR A 219 30.52 -6.26 -7.12
CA THR A 219 30.08 -7.65 -6.91
C THR A 219 29.03 -7.73 -5.79
N PRO A 220 27.93 -8.50 -5.97
CA PRO A 220 26.94 -8.69 -4.92
C PRO A 220 27.46 -9.54 -3.75
N VAL A 221 27.15 -9.08 -2.53
CA VAL A 221 27.40 -9.75 -1.26
C VAL A 221 26.08 -9.92 -0.53
N GLU A 222 25.77 -11.15 -0.16
CA GLU A 222 24.48 -11.54 0.40
C GLU A 222 24.64 -12.21 1.77
N LEU A 223 23.94 -11.70 2.77
CA LEU A 223 23.97 -12.20 4.14
C LEU A 223 22.96 -13.32 4.32
N LYS A 224 23.36 -14.37 5.06
CA LYS A 224 22.49 -15.49 5.42
C LYS A 224 22.70 -15.86 6.89
N THR A 225 21.62 -15.80 7.66
CA THR A 225 21.60 -16.09 9.11
C THR A 225 21.56 -17.59 9.43
N GLY A 226 21.58 -18.44 8.41
CA GLY A 226 21.69 -19.89 8.54
C GLY A 226 23.14 -20.37 8.65
N LYS A 227 23.32 -21.65 9.01
CA LYS A 227 24.63 -22.32 8.91
C LYS A 227 24.77 -23.07 7.59
N ASN A 228 25.98 -23.16 7.08
CA ASN A 228 26.33 -24.04 5.98
C ASN A 228 27.78 -24.49 6.15
N THR A 229 28.03 -25.76 6.44
CA THR A 229 29.37 -26.32 6.66
C THR A 229 29.98 -26.97 5.41
N ASN A 230 29.25 -26.97 4.29
CA ASN A 230 29.80 -27.43 3.01
C ASN A 230 30.77 -26.41 2.43
N ARG A 231 31.71 -26.79 1.57
CA ARG A 231 32.57 -25.80 0.90
C ARG A 231 31.79 -24.89 -0.05
N GLU A 232 30.78 -25.43 -0.72
CA GLU A 232 29.94 -24.65 -1.63
C GLU A 232 28.75 -23.98 -0.91
N PRO A 233 28.31 -22.80 -1.38
CA PRO A 233 27.04 -22.22 -0.98
C PRO A 233 25.85 -23.11 -1.36
N ARG A 234 24.74 -22.98 -0.63
CA ARG A 234 23.48 -23.66 -0.99
C ARG A 234 22.99 -23.12 -2.33
N PHE A 235 22.51 -23.99 -3.22
CA PHE A 235 22.17 -23.61 -4.60
C PHE A 235 21.15 -22.48 -4.67
N GLN A 236 20.06 -22.56 -3.92
CA GLN A 236 19.04 -21.52 -3.83
C GLN A 236 19.59 -20.18 -3.32
N ASP A 237 20.62 -20.17 -2.46
CA ASP A 237 21.23 -18.91 -2.02
C ASP A 237 22.08 -18.27 -3.13
N LYS A 238 22.67 -19.08 -4.03
CA LYS A 238 23.40 -18.59 -5.21
C LYS A 238 22.46 -17.83 -6.16
N ILE A 239 21.19 -18.24 -6.25
CA ILE A 239 20.17 -17.64 -7.13
C ILE A 239 19.96 -16.17 -6.80
N GLN A 240 19.85 -15.80 -5.52
CA GLN A 240 19.65 -14.41 -5.11
C GLN A 240 20.81 -13.50 -5.58
N ALA A 241 22.05 -13.90 -5.30
CA ALA A 241 23.22 -13.16 -5.76
C ALA A 241 23.38 -13.17 -7.30
N ALA A 242 22.97 -14.25 -7.98
CA ALA A 242 22.97 -14.33 -9.44
C ALA A 242 21.92 -13.39 -10.08
N CYS A 243 20.74 -13.21 -9.47
CA CYS A 243 19.78 -12.20 -9.92
C CYS A 243 20.37 -10.79 -9.81
N TYR A 244 21.03 -10.46 -8.69
CA TYR A 244 21.68 -9.16 -8.54
C TYR A 244 22.80 -8.96 -9.56
N ALA A 245 23.61 -10.00 -9.80
CA ALA A 245 24.61 -9.99 -10.85
C ALA A 245 24.01 -9.70 -12.24
N LEU A 246 22.89 -10.34 -12.58
CA LEU A 246 22.18 -10.10 -13.84
C LEU A 246 21.72 -8.64 -14.00
N MET A 247 21.17 -8.05 -12.94
CA MET A 247 20.72 -6.65 -12.96
C MET A 247 21.88 -5.65 -12.98
N LEU A 248 23.03 -6.02 -12.42
CA LEU A 248 24.26 -5.23 -12.49
C LEU A 248 24.87 -5.28 -13.90
N ASP A 249 24.83 -6.45 -14.56
CA ASP A 249 25.29 -6.63 -15.95
C ASP A 249 24.48 -5.78 -16.93
N GLU A 250 23.16 -5.68 -16.75
CA GLU A 250 22.30 -4.75 -17.51
C GLU A 250 22.77 -3.28 -17.37
N ARG A 251 23.38 -2.92 -16.24
CA ARG A 251 23.94 -1.59 -15.97
C ARG A 251 25.41 -1.45 -16.40
N GLY A 252 25.97 -2.44 -17.09
CA GLY A 252 27.35 -2.45 -17.56
C GLY A 252 28.39 -2.79 -16.50
N VAL A 253 27.97 -3.35 -15.36
CA VAL A 253 28.85 -3.90 -14.34
C VAL A 253 28.80 -5.42 -14.47
N ASP A 254 29.91 -6.06 -14.83
CA ASP A 254 29.97 -7.51 -15.07
C ASP A 254 30.59 -8.24 -13.86
N PRO A 255 29.79 -8.67 -12.86
CA PRO A 255 30.31 -9.38 -11.71
C PRO A 255 30.48 -10.87 -12.00
N ASP A 256 31.72 -11.30 -12.24
CA ASP A 256 32.10 -12.71 -12.40
C ASP A 256 31.95 -13.57 -11.14
N ILE A 257 31.79 -12.93 -9.97
CA ILE A 257 31.79 -13.58 -8.66
C ILE A 257 30.57 -13.08 -7.87
N GLY A 258 29.96 -13.97 -7.08
CA GLY A 258 29.01 -13.64 -6.02
C GLY A 258 29.53 -14.12 -4.66
N THR A 259 29.23 -13.38 -3.60
CA THR A 259 29.64 -13.75 -2.23
C THR A 259 28.44 -13.98 -1.33
N LEU A 260 28.45 -15.09 -0.58
CA LEU A 260 27.46 -15.42 0.44
C LEU A 260 28.09 -15.51 1.82
N LEU A 261 27.57 -14.74 2.79
CA LEU A 261 28.08 -14.66 4.14
C LEU A 261 27.15 -15.41 5.13
N TYR A 262 27.59 -16.57 5.62
CA TYR A 262 26.86 -17.42 6.57
C TYR A 262 27.28 -17.14 8.01
N THR A 263 26.48 -16.35 8.73
CA THR A 263 26.88 -15.80 10.05
C THR A 263 26.87 -16.82 11.17
N LYS A 264 26.13 -17.93 11.06
CA LYS A 264 26.12 -18.98 12.09
C LYS A 264 27.34 -19.90 12.08
N ASN A 265 28.17 -19.90 11.03
CA ASN A 265 29.30 -20.82 10.91
C ASN A 265 30.38 -20.61 11.99
N THR A 266 30.57 -19.37 12.43
CA THR A 266 31.54 -18.99 13.46
C THR A 266 31.03 -19.21 14.87
N ALA A 267 29.71 -19.32 15.07
CA ALA A 267 29.08 -19.63 16.34
C ALA A 267 29.11 -21.14 16.67
N LEU A 268 29.61 -21.98 15.75
CA LEU A 268 29.69 -23.44 15.90
C LEU A 268 30.99 -23.83 16.61
N ASP A 269 30.87 -24.78 17.54
CA ASP A 269 32.01 -25.22 18.33
C ASP A 269 32.98 -26.04 17.45
N ARG A 270 34.24 -25.59 17.34
CA ARG A 270 35.23 -26.20 16.42
C ARG A 270 35.54 -27.67 16.75
N ASN A 271 35.17 -28.14 17.94
CA ASN A 271 35.36 -29.51 18.38
C ASN A 271 34.18 -30.43 18.06
N GLU A 272 33.02 -29.90 17.66
CA GLU A 272 31.77 -30.67 17.50
C GLU A 272 31.31 -30.82 16.04
N GLU A 273 31.79 -29.99 15.11
CA GLU A 273 31.41 -30.06 13.70
C GLU A 273 32.60 -30.30 12.74
N SER A 274 32.41 -31.24 11.82
CA SER A 274 33.31 -31.47 10.68
C SER A 274 32.83 -30.69 9.44
N GLY A 275 33.67 -29.84 8.85
CA GLY A 275 33.33 -29.12 7.61
C GLY A 275 34.13 -27.84 7.39
N ASP A 276 33.73 -27.05 6.39
CA ASP A 276 34.23 -25.71 6.13
C ASP A 276 33.47 -24.68 6.99
N LEU A 277 34.17 -24.07 7.93
CA LEU A 277 33.64 -23.08 8.86
C LEU A 277 33.86 -21.63 8.38
N ALA A 278 34.37 -21.43 7.17
CA ALA A 278 34.49 -20.10 6.59
C ALA A 278 33.11 -19.42 6.54
N PRO A 279 32.99 -18.16 7.02
CA PRO A 279 31.72 -17.45 6.98
C PRO A 279 31.39 -17.03 5.54
N ALA A 280 32.37 -16.55 4.77
CA ALA A 280 32.19 -16.13 3.39
C ALA A 280 32.42 -17.28 2.41
N LYS A 281 31.53 -17.39 1.43
CA LYS A 281 31.61 -18.37 0.34
C LYS A 281 31.42 -17.69 -0.99
N GLU A 282 32.45 -17.77 -1.80
CA GLU A 282 32.45 -17.22 -3.16
C GLU A 282 32.06 -18.31 -4.17
N PHE A 283 31.37 -17.90 -5.22
CA PHE A 283 31.05 -18.75 -6.35
C PHE A 283 31.09 -17.94 -7.64
N THR A 284 31.39 -18.62 -8.76
CA THR A 284 31.41 -18.00 -10.08
C THR A 284 29.99 -17.78 -10.58
N VAL A 285 29.71 -16.57 -11.05
CA VAL A 285 28.50 -16.24 -11.79
C VAL A 285 28.81 -16.45 -13.27
N GLY A 286 28.28 -17.53 -13.85
CA GLY A 286 28.47 -17.83 -15.26
C GLY A 286 27.17 -17.71 -16.05
N ASP A 287 27.29 -17.54 -17.37
CA ASP A 287 26.18 -17.44 -18.32
C ASP A 287 25.09 -18.52 -18.11
N GLY A 288 25.48 -19.77 -17.91
CA GLY A 288 24.53 -20.86 -17.67
C GLY A 288 23.69 -20.69 -16.39
N LEU A 289 24.27 -20.13 -15.32
CA LEU A 289 23.54 -19.83 -14.08
C LEU A 289 22.58 -18.65 -14.28
N LEU A 290 23.01 -17.61 -15.01
CA LEU A 290 22.16 -16.46 -15.33
C LEU A 290 20.97 -16.88 -16.22
N LYS A 291 21.19 -17.72 -17.22
CA LYS A 291 20.11 -18.31 -18.04
C LYS A 291 19.17 -19.20 -17.24
N PHE A 292 19.69 -19.94 -16.27
CA PHE A 292 18.84 -20.67 -15.33
C PHE A 292 17.94 -19.72 -14.53
N VAL A 293 18.50 -18.64 -13.95
CA VAL A 293 17.72 -17.62 -13.22
C VAL A 293 16.58 -17.04 -14.07
N VAL A 294 16.86 -16.69 -15.33
CA VAL A 294 15.85 -16.10 -16.23
C VAL A 294 14.75 -17.11 -16.57
N ARG A 295 15.08 -18.39 -16.78
CA ARG A 295 14.07 -19.46 -16.98
C ARG A 295 13.16 -19.63 -15.77
N GLU A 296 13.72 -19.69 -14.57
CA GLU A 296 12.95 -19.82 -13.33
C GLU A 296 12.06 -18.60 -13.07
N ARG A 297 12.57 -17.40 -13.37
CA ARG A 297 11.79 -16.17 -13.39
C ARG A 297 10.61 -16.27 -14.35
N ASN A 298 10.84 -16.76 -15.57
CA ASN A 298 9.79 -16.92 -16.57
C ASN A 298 8.71 -17.91 -16.11
N ALA A 299 9.11 -19.03 -15.49
CA ALA A 299 8.19 -20.00 -14.94
C ALA A 299 7.28 -19.38 -13.86
N LEU A 300 7.87 -18.58 -12.95
CA LEU A 300 7.12 -17.84 -11.92
C LEU A 300 6.15 -16.82 -12.54
N ALA A 301 6.63 -15.97 -13.45
CA ALA A 301 5.79 -14.96 -14.09
C ALA A 301 4.65 -15.58 -14.90
N ALA A 302 4.91 -16.71 -15.58
CA ALA A 302 3.89 -17.46 -16.29
C ALA A 302 2.85 -18.08 -15.34
N MET A 303 3.24 -18.51 -14.13
CA MET A 303 2.30 -18.97 -13.10
C MET A 303 1.36 -17.85 -12.66
N GLU A 304 1.90 -16.67 -12.35
CA GLU A 304 1.09 -15.50 -11.97
C GLU A 304 0.19 -15.04 -13.10
N TRP A 305 0.65 -15.20 -14.35
CA TRP A 305 -0.20 -14.93 -15.50
C TRP A 305 -1.36 -15.90 -15.63
N ARG A 306 -1.11 -17.21 -15.47
CA ARG A 306 -2.18 -18.22 -15.50
C ARG A 306 -3.18 -18.03 -14.37
N ALA A 307 -2.73 -17.65 -13.17
CA ALA A 307 -3.60 -17.40 -12.03
C ALA A 307 -4.72 -16.38 -12.32
N LEU A 308 -4.50 -15.46 -13.28
CA LEU A 308 -5.47 -14.43 -13.67
C LEU A 308 -6.16 -14.69 -15.03
N ASN A 309 -5.58 -15.51 -15.90
CA ASN A 309 -6.01 -15.63 -17.30
C ASN A 309 -6.46 -17.03 -17.72
N ASP A 310 -6.24 -18.05 -16.89
CA ASP A 310 -6.67 -19.42 -17.17
C ASP A 310 -8.19 -19.53 -16.95
N PRO A 311 -9.00 -20.03 -17.91
CA PRO A 311 -10.45 -20.15 -17.79
C PRO A 311 -10.93 -21.22 -16.77
N GLY A 312 -10.06 -21.71 -15.89
CA GLY A 312 -10.42 -22.62 -14.81
C GLY A 312 -11.35 -21.96 -13.78
N GLU A 313 -12.11 -22.78 -13.04
CA GLU A 313 -12.99 -22.28 -11.96
C GLU A 313 -12.19 -21.68 -10.78
N ARG A 314 -10.90 -22.02 -10.62
CA ARG A 314 -10.03 -21.55 -9.54
C ARG A 314 -8.61 -21.22 -10.02
N PRO A 315 -7.92 -20.26 -9.39
CA PRO A 315 -6.53 -19.93 -9.72
C PRO A 315 -5.62 -21.15 -9.58
N THR A 316 -4.80 -21.41 -10.60
CA THR A 316 -3.77 -22.46 -10.54
C THR A 316 -2.70 -22.08 -9.51
N VAL A 317 -2.49 -22.94 -8.51
CA VAL A 317 -1.50 -22.73 -7.44
C VAL A 317 -0.37 -23.77 -7.50
N PRO A 318 0.87 -23.38 -7.19
CA PRO A 318 2.00 -24.31 -7.16
C PRO A 318 1.88 -25.35 -6.03
N THR A 319 2.35 -26.56 -6.29
CA THR A 319 2.23 -27.74 -5.41
C THR A 319 3.51 -28.11 -4.69
N GLY A 320 4.67 -27.71 -5.23
CA GLY A 320 6.01 -28.13 -4.81
C GLY A 320 6.56 -29.33 -5.57
N TYR A 321 5.75 -30.01 -6.41
CA TYR A 321 6.25 -31.06 -7.31
C TYR A 321 7.06 -30.50 -8.47
N GLU A 322 6.81 -29.26 -8.86
CA GLU A 322 7.41 -28.59 -10.02
C GLU A 322 8.94 -28.49 -9.89
N ALA A 323 9.46 -28.32 -8.66
CA ALA A 323 10.90 -28.23 -8.37
C ALA A 323 11.46 -29.46 -7.63
N ASP A 324 10.72 -30.57 -7.57
CA ASP A 324 11.04 -31.74 -6.74
C ASP A 324 11.44 -31.35 -5.28
N ALA A 325 10.69 -30.42 -4.67
CA ALA A 325 11.05 -29.83 -3.38
C ALA A 325 11.19 -30.87 -2.25
N ASN A 326 12.21 -30.72 -1.38
CA ASN A 326 12.39 -31.59 -0.23
C ASN A 326 11.63 -31.07 0.99
N CYS A 327 10.44 -31.60 1.25
CA CYS A 327 9.57 -31.15 2.34
C CYS A 327 10.12 -31.47 3.73
N ASN A 328 11.00 -32.47 3.90
CA ASN A 328 11.44 -32.95 5.22
C ASN A 328 12.25 -31.92 6.03
N TYR A 329 12.79 -30.90 5.37
CA TYR A 329 13.57 -29.84 5.99
C TYR A 329 12.98 -28.45 5.71
N CYS A 330 11.73 -28.40 5.27
CA CYS A 330 11.04 -27.16 4.96
C CYS A 330 10.48 -26.54 6.25
N PHE A 331 10.88 -25.30 6.56
CA PHE A 331 10.36 -24.58 7.73
C PHE A 331 8.90 -24.18 7.59
N GLU A 332 8.38 -24.09 6.35
CA GLU A 332 6.97 -23.81 6.04
C GLU A 332 6.11 -25.07 5.90
N GLN A 333 6.63 -26.26 6.26
CA GLN A 333 5.90 -27.51 6.02
C GLN A 333 4.52 -27.51 6.68
N ASP A 334 4.43 -27.09 7.94
CA ASP A 334 3.16 -27.08 8.68
C ASP A 334 2.17 -26.08 8.07
N THR A 335 2.62 -24.84 7.82
CA THR A 335 1.83 -23.81 7.12
C THR A 335 1.32 -24.34 5.79
N CYS A 336 2.20 -24.97 5.00
CA CYS A 336 1.89 -25.52 3.69
C CYS A 336 0.79 -26.58 3.75
N MET A 337 0.89 -27.53 4.68
CA MET A 337 -0.09 -28.60 4.86
C MET A 337 -1.44 -28.07 5.33
N VAL A 338 -1.45 -27.08 6.22
CA VAL A 338 -2.69 -26.45 6.73
C VAL A 338 -3.38 -25.65 5.63
N VAL A 339 -2.66 -24.76 4.94
CA VAL A 339 -3.23 -23.98 3.83
C VAL A 339 -3.75 -24.91 2.73
N SER A 340 -2.96 -25.93 2.38
CA SER A 340 -3.34 -26.96 1.42
C SER A 340 -4.61 -27.70 1.80
N GLY A 341 -4.72 -28.19 3.04
CA GLY A 341 -5.92 -28.92 3.50
C GLY A 341 -7.15 -28.02 3.68
N ARG A 342 -6.96 -26.77 4.14
CA ARG A 342 -8.07 -25.84 4.38
C ARG A 342 -8.63 -25.22 3.10
N LEU A 343 -7.78 -24.85 2.15
CA LEU A 343 -8.20 -24.28 0.86
C LEU A 343 -8.45 -25.35 -0.22
N ASP A 344 -8.31 -26.64 0.13
CA ASP A 344 -8.48 -27.77 -0.80
C ASP A 344 -7.56 -27.69 -2.03
N GLN A 345 -6.29 -27.39 -1.76
CA GLN A 345 -5.25 -27.26 -2.78
C GLN A 345 -4.30 -28.44 -2.70
N GLU A 346 -3.75 -28.90 -3.83
CA GLU A 346 -2.72 -29.94 -3.83
C GLU A 346 -1.39 -29.43 -3.23
N SER A 347 -0.69 -30.31 -2.52
CA SER A 347 0.64 -30.04 -1.97
C SER A 347 1.49 -31.30 -1.91
N LYS A 348 2.77 -31.18 -2.28
CA LYS A 348 3.77 -32.23 -2.09
C LYS A 348 3.99 -32.59 -0.62
N ALA A 349 3.82 -31.62 0.30
CA ALA A 349 3.96 -31.87 1.73
C ALA A 349 2.80 -32.69 2.33
N GLY A 350 1.71 -32.84 1.58
CA GLY A 350 0.45 -33.39 2.05
C GLY A 350 -0.51 -32.32 2.59
N GLN A 351 -1.59 -32.76 3.21
CA GLN A 351 -2.70 -31.93 3.67
C GLN A 351 -3.02 -32.21 5.14
N VAL A 352 -3.36 -31.16 5.89
CA VAL A 352 -3.85 -31.24 7.28
C VAL A 352 -5.09 -30.37 7.44
N GLY A 353 -6.08 -30.87 8.18
CA GLY A 353 -7.34 -30.18 8.43
C GLY A 353 -8.42 -30.53 7.40
N ASN A 354 -9.65 -30.10 7.70
CA ASN A 354 -10.77 -30.23 6.77
C ASN A 354 -10.88 -28.93 5.95
N PRO A 355 -11.23 -29.02 4.65
CA PRO A 355 -11.52 -27.85 3.84
C PRO A 355 -12.51 -26.91 4.54
N VAL A 356 -12.26 -25.61 4.47
CA VAL A 356 -13.28 -24.61 4.81
C VAL A 356 -14.48 -24.77 3.88
N PRO A 357 -15.68 -24.31 4.26
CA PRO A 357 -16.85 -24.31 3.39
C PRO A 357 -16.57 -23.76 1.98
N GLU A 358 -17.32 -24.23 0.98
CA GLU A 358 -17.10 -23.87 -0.43
C GLU A 358 -17.24 -22.36 -0.69
N ASP A 359 -18.24 -21.72 -0.08
CA ASP A 359 -18.45 -20.28 -0.14
C ASP A 359 -17.28 -19.47 0.46
N GLU A 360 -16.59 -20.00 1.47
CA GLU A 360 -15.36 -19.41 2.01
C GLU A 360 -14.17 -19.51 1.04
N ARG A 361 -14.05 -20.61 0.30
CA ARG A 361 -13.00 -20.78 -0.71
C ARG A 361 -13.27 -19.90 -1.93
N ASP A 362 -14.52 -19.86 -2.39
CA ASP A 362 -14.90 -19.04 -3.54
C ASP A 362 -14.73 -17.54 -3.22
N TYR A 363 -15.00 -17.14 -1.98
CA TYR A 363 -14.68 -15.81 -1.47
C TYR A 363 -13.18 -15.53 -1.47
N PHE A 364 -12.37 -16.48 -1.00
CA PHE A 364 -10.91 -16.36 -1.02
C PHE A 364 -10.38 -16.22 -2.45
N ASP A 365 -10.81 -17.09 -3.37
CA ASP A 365 -10.36 -17.08 -4.77
C ASP A 365 -10.77 -15.79 -5.48
N ARG A 366 -12.01 -15.32 -5.29
CA ARG A 366 -12.50 -14.07 -5.86
C ARG A 366 -11.67 -12.86 -5.42
N PHE A 367 -11.42 -12.72 -4.12
CA PHE A 367 -10.62 -11.59 -3.62
C PHE A 367 -9.12 -11.76 -3.89
N TYR A 368 -8.60 -13.00 -3.93
CA TYR A 368 -7.22 -13.27 -4.35
C TYR A 368 -7.00 -12.75 -5.77
N THR A 369 -7.86 -13.11 -6.72
CA THR A 369 -7.81 -12.62 -8.11
C THR A 369 -7.90 -11.09 -8.16
N ALA A 370 -8.86 -10.48 -7.45
CA ALA A 370 -9.02 -9.03 -7.44
C ALA A 370 -7.80 -8.29 -6.85
N ILE A 371 -7.13 -8.86 -5.85
CA ILE A 371 -5.90 -8.29 -5.28
C ILE A 371 -4.71 -8.43 -6.23
N GLU A 372 -4.59 -9.56 -6.93
CA GLU A 372 -3.52 -9.77 -7.92
C GLU A 372 -3.72 -8.90 -9.18
N GLU A 373 -4.95 -8.57 -9.55
CA GLU A 373 -5.24 -7.52 -10.56
C GLU A 373 -4.75 -6.13 -10.10
N GLU A 374 -5.00 -5.74 -8.85
CA GLU A 374 -4.46 -4.49 -8.28
C GLU A 374 -2.93 -4.51 -8.18
N ARG A 375 -2.31 -5.68 -7.96
CA ARG A 375 -0.86 -5.85 -8.02
C ARG A 375 -0.34 -5.56 -9.43
N ARG A 376 -1.01 -6.04 -10.47
CA ARG A 376 -0.65 -5.73 -11.86
C ARG A 376 -0.73 -4.23 -12.17
N GLU A 377 -1.74 -3.53 -11.65
CA GLU A 377 -1.81 -2.07 -11.75
C GLU A 377 -0.64 -1.39 -11.02
N THR A 378 -0.20 -1.94 -9.89
CA THR A 378 1.02 -1.46 -9.20
C THR A 378 2.27 -1.67 -10.06
N HIS A 379 2.40 -2.80 -10.75
CA HIS A 379 3.50 -3.07 -11.70
C HIS A 379 3.41 -2.16 -12.92
N ALA A 380 2.21 -1.83 -13.39
CA ALA A 380 2.01 -0.84 -14.44
C ALA A 380 2.56 0.54 -14.04
N GLU A 381 2.39 0.95 -12.77
CA GLU A 381 2.99 2.19 -12.26
C GLU A 381 4.53 2.13 -12.16
N TYR A 382 5.12 0.96 -11.94
CA TYR A 382 6.58 0.79 -12.03
C TYR A 382 7.10 1.02 -13.43
N ARG A 383 6.44 0.46 -14.46
CA ARG A 383 6.88 0.58 -15.85
C ARG A 383 7.00 2.02 -16.31
N LYS A 384 6.09 2.86 -15.82
CA LYS A 384 6.11 4.30 -16.07
C LYS A 384 7.42 4.97 -15.66
N LEU A 385 8.25 4.38 -14.79
CA LEU A 385 9.58 4.92 -14.45
C LEU A 385 10.53 4.96 -15.66
N TRP A 386 10.38 4.04 -16.62
CA TRP A 386 11.21 3.95 -17.83
C TRP A 386 10.42 4.09 -19.13
N GLU A 387 9.09 4.00 -19.11
CA GLU A 387 8.23 4.23 -20.28
C GLU A 387 7.85 5.69 -20.47
N GLN A 388 7.75 6.46 -19.38
CA GLN A 388 7.45 7.89 -19.45
C GLN A 388 8.73 8.73 -19.33
N SER A 389 8.76 9.86 -20.02
CA SER A 389 9.82 10.85 -19.82
C SER A 389 9.74 11.49 -18.42
N PRO A 390 10.83 12.10 -17.92
CA PRO A 390 10.79 12.85 -16.66
C PRO A 390 9.69 13.92 -16.64
N GLU A 391 9.49 14.62 -17.77
CA GLU A 391 8.49 15.67 -17.93
C GLU A 391 7.07 15.13 -17.91
N GLU A 392 6.80 14.01 -18.57
CA GLU A 392 5.48 13.33 -18.51
C GLU A 392 5.13 12.93 -17.08
N ARG A 393 6.10 12.38 -16.33
CA ARG A 393 5.89 12.01 -14.92
C ARG A 393 5.69 13.20 -14.00
N ALA A 394 6.39 14.31 -14.24
CA ALA A 394 6.15 15.55 -13.52
C ALA A 394 4.75 16.10 -13.81
N ALA A 395 4.30 16.06 -15.08
CA ALA A 395 2.95 16.46 -15.47
C ALA A 395 1.85 15.59 -14.84
N ASP A 396 2.13 14.30 -14.59
CA ASP A 396 1.26 13.36 -13.87
C ASP A 396 1.32 13.50 -12.33
N ASP A 397 2.05 14.49 -11.81
CA ASP A 397 2.35 14.72 -10.39
C ASP A 397 3.07 13.52 -9.72
N ARG A 398 3.82 12.72 -10.49
CA ARG A 398 4.52 11.51 -10.02
C ARG A 398 6.00 11.71 -9.74
N ALA A 399 6.58 12.82 -10.20
CA ALA A 399 7.98 13.15 -9.98
C ALA A 399 8.17 14.64 -9.67
N LEU A 400 9.24 14.96 -8.94
CA LEU A 400 9.85 16.28 -8.93
C LEU A 400 11.16 16.17 -9.70
N ILE A 401 11.28 16.96 -10.76
CA ILE A 401 12.44 16.96 -11.67
C ILE A 401 13.22 18.26 -11.55
N ASP A 402 14.40 18.30 -12.15
CA ASP A 402 15.28 19.48 -12.22
C ASP A 402 15.61 20.08 -10.84
N LEU A 403 15.71 19.23 -9.81
CA LEU A 403 16.17 19.68 -8.49
C LEU A 403 17.65 20.06 -8.57
N GLU A 404 18.01 21.21 -8.00
CA GLU A 404 19.41 21.67 -7.94
C GLU A 404 20.04 21.18 -6.62
N PRO A 405 20.99 20.22 -6.63
CA PRO A 405 21.60 19.73 -5.40
C PRO A 405 22.31 20.84 -4.62
N VAL A 406 22.03 20.94 -3.32
CA VAL A 406 22.62 21.94 -2.40
C VAL A 406 23.70 21.31 -1.55
N SER A 407 23.41 20.18 -0.88
CA SER A 407 24.37 19.49 -0.02
C SER A 407 24.04 18.01 0.16
N ARG A 408 25.06 17.25 0.53
CA ARG A 408 24.98 15.88 1.04
C ARG A 408 25.75 15.85 2.36
N THR A 409 25.04 15.71 3.46
CA THR A 409 25.63 15.78 4.80
C THR A 409 25.41 14.45 5.49
N GLU A 410 26.48 13.85 5.98
CA GLU A 410 26.38 12.67 6.84
C GLU A 410 25.78 13.09 8.20
N ILE A 411 24.78 12.34 8.66
CA ILE A 411 24.08 12.53 9.93
C ILE A 411 24.35 11.35 10.87
N ASP A 412 23.77 11.39 12.07
CA ASP A 412 23.90 10.30 13.05
C ASP A 412 23.53 8.93 12.44
N ASP A 413 24.16 7.87 12.94
CA ASP A 413 24.07 6.49 12.42
C ASP A 413 24.64 6.30 11.01
N ASN A 414 25.54 7.18 10.56
CA ASN A 414 26.21 7.15 9.25
C ASN A 414 25.23 7.15 8.06
N ARG A 415 24.08 7.82 8.21
CA ARG A 415 23.11 8.07 7.15
C ARG A 415 23.33 9.42 6.51
N TRP A 416 22.56 9.76 5.48
CA TRP A 416 22.74 10.98 4.70
C TRP A 416 21.50 11.85 4.67
N GLU A 417 21.67 13.14 4.95
CA GLU A 417 20.72 14.19 4.64
C GLU A 417 21.09 14.83 3.29
N LEU A 418 20.17 14.73 2.34
CA LEU A 418 20.29 15.29 0.99
C LEU A 418 19.41 16.54 0.89
N ARG A 419 19.99 17.64 0.43
CA ARG A 419 19.27 18.91 0.21
C ARG A 419 19.32 19.30 -1.25
N ALA A 420 18.20 19.75 -1.81
CA ALA A 420 18.12 20.30 -3.16
C ALA A 420 17.10 21.44 -3.26
N ARG A 421 17.35 22.42 -4.12
CA ARG A 421 16.36 23.48 -4.42
C ARG A 421 15.38 23.00 -5.48
N LYS A 422 14.12 23.33 -5.27
CA LYS A 422 13.01 22.99 -6.15
C LYS A 422 12.70 24.15 -7.11
N PRO A 423 12.38 23.89 -8.39
CA PRO A 423 11.85 24.93 -9.29
C PRO A 423 10.53 25.51 -8.79
N ASP A 424 10.31 26.82 -8.98
CA ASP A 424 9.15 27.57 -8.46
C ASP A 424 7.78 27.03 -8.93
N ASP A 425 7.73 26.37 -10.10
CA ASP A 425 6.50 25.85 -10.72
C ASP A 425 6.30 24.33 -10.55
N ALA A 426 7.27 23.63 -9.95
CA ALA A 426 7.19 22.18 -9.80
C ALA A 426 6.11 21.77 -8.78
N VAL A 427 5.27 20.81 -9.14
CA VAL A 427 4.22 20.24 -8.27
C VAL A 427 4.27 18.71 -8.31
N SER A 428 3.88 18.08 -7.21
CA SER A 428 3.87 16.61 -7.10
C SER A 428 2.84 16.13 -6.07
N LYS A 429 2.53 14.83 -6.12
CA LYS A 429 1.74 14.11 -5.09
C LYS A 429 2.56 13.77 -3.84
N LEU A 430 3.90 13.80 -3.93
CA LEU A 430 4.83 13.54 -2.83
C LEU A 430 4.57 14.47 -1.63
N ARG A 431 4.84 13.95 -0.42
CA ARG A 431 4.65 14.64 0.86
C ARG A 431 5.81 14.39 1.80
N GLU A 432 5.92 15.24 2.81
CA GLU A 432 6.76 14.96 3.97
C GLU A 432 6.33 13.64 4.63
N GLY A 433 7.31 12.82 4.98
CA GLY A 433 7.14 11.48 5.50
C GLY A 433 7.05 10.39 4.44
N ASP A 434 6.77 10.70 3.16
CA ASP A 434 6.71 9.70 2.10
C ASP A 434 8.09 9.08 1.86
N VAL A 435 8.09 7.80 1.46
CA VAL A 435 9.27 7.15 0.89
C VAL A 435 9.24 7.34 -0.62
N ALA A 436 10.33 7.84 -1.18
CA ALA A 436 10.49 8.17 -2.59
C ALA A 436 11.80 7.62 -3.14
N LEU A 437 11.90 7.48 -4.46
CA LEU A 437 13.16 7.21 -5.14
C LEU A 437 13.89 8.53 -5.37
N ALA A 438 14.95 8.78 -4.60
CA ALA A 438 15.86 9.90 -4.78
C ALA A 438 16.96 9.51 -5.77
N SER A 439 17.11 10.23 -6.88
CA SER A 439 18.09 9.87 -7.91
C SER A 439 18.91 11.05 -8.42
N ASP A 440 20.01 10.71 -9.10
CA ASP A 440 20.87 11.63 -9.86
C ASP A 440 20.29 12.06 -11.22
N GLY A 441 18.99 11.83 -11.41
CA GLY A 441 18.21 12.21 -12.60
C GLY A 441 17.50 11.01 -13.25
N ASP A 442 18.02 9.80 -13.06
CA ASP A 442 17.43 8.57 -13.56
C ASP A 442 17.26 7.54 -12.43
N PRO A 443 16.01 7.24 -12.00
CA PRO A 443 15.76 6.31 -10.91
C PRO A 443 15.97 4.82 -11.28
N VAL A 444 16.21 4.49 -12.55
CA VAL A 444 16.29 3.11 -13.05
C VAL A 444 17.72 2.74 -13.47
N THR A 445 18.36 3.55 -14.31
CA THR A 445 19.72 3.27 -14.81
C THR A 445 20.81 4.09 -14.11
N GLY A 446 20.42 5.20 -13.48
CA GLY A 446 21.31 6.06 -12.71
C GLY A 446 21.58 5.56 -11.30
N HIS A 447 22.12 6.45 -10.46
CA HIS A 447 22.26 6.20 -9.02
C HIS A 447 20.99 6.66 -8.32
N ALA A 448 20.33 5.75 -7.61
CA ALA A 448 19.07 6.02 -6.94
C ALA A 448 19.03 5.32 -5.58
N GLU A 449 18.46 6.02 -4.59
CA GLU A 449 18.29 5.53 -3.23
C GLU A 449 16.83 5.71 -2.81
N LEU A 450 16.33 4.74 -2.03
CA LEU A 450 15.07 4.93 -1.34
C LEU A 450 15.30 5.90 -0.18
N GLY A 451 14.59 7.02 -0.20
CA GLY A 451 14.74 8.07 0.79
C GLY A 451 13.41 8.46 1.41
N ARG A 452 13.45 8.88 2.68
CA ARG A 452 12.30 9.48 3.35
C ARG A 452 12.35 10.99 3.21
N ILE A 453 11.28 11.58 2.67
CA ILE A 453 11.15 13.02 2.55
C ILE A 453 10.96 13.60 3.96
N ARG A 454 11.84 14.50 4.38
CA ARG A 454 11.78 15.18 5.67
C ARG A 454 11.10 16.55 5.55
N GLU A 455 11.40 17.28 4.48
CA GLU A 455 10.86 18.61 4.21
C GLU A 455 10.57 18.76 2.72
N LEU A 456 9.45 19.39 2.37
CA LEU A 456 9.04 19.63 0.98
C LEU A 456 8.62 21.09 0.76
N GLY A 457 9.59 22.01 0.80
CA GLY A 457 9.42 23.45 0.56
C GLY A 457 10.08 23.96 -0.72
N GLU A 458 10.60 25.18 -0.68
CA GLU A 458 11.54 25.71 -1.70
C GLU A 458 12.82 24.87 -1.73
N GLU A 459 13.26 24.41 -0.56
CA GLU A 459 14.27 23.39 -0.40
C GLU A 459 13.60 22.06 -0.05
N VAL A 460 14.08 20.99 -0.68
CA VAL A 460 13.64 19.61 -0.43
C VAL A 460 14.73 18.91 0.36
N VAL A 461 14.33 18.27 1.45
CA VAL A 461 15.24 17.52 2.34
C VAL A 461 14.82 16.05 2.35
N VAL A 462 15.76 15.16 2.03
CA VAL A 462 15.54 13.72 1.96
C VAL A 462 16.61 13.00 2.74
N GLU A 463 16.20 12.03 3.55
CA GLU A 463 17.11 11.16 4.30
C GLU A 463 17.27 9.82 3.57
N THR A 464 18.51 9.41 3.33
CA THR A 464 18.88 8.16 2.64
C THR A 464 19.99 7.41 3.39
N ASP A 465 20.13 6.12 3.10
CA ASP A 465 21.21 5.29 3.66
C ASP A 465 22.57 5.60 3.03
N GLU A 466 22.59 5.95 1.74
CA GLU A 466 23.79 6.26 0.96
C GLU A 466 23.65 7.64 0.28
N PRO A 467 24.76 8.33 -0.05
CA PRO A 467 24.70 9.64 -0.68
C PRO A 467 24.31 9.55 -2.17
N VAL A 468 23.38 10.41 -2.61
CA VAL A 468 23.07 10.64 -4.04
C VAL A 468 22.96 12.15 -4.32
N ASP A 469 23.37 12.58 -5.51
CA ASP A 469 23.13 13.96 -5.95
C ASP A 469 21.64 14.12 -6.26
N LEU A 470 20.86 14.62 -5.29
CA LEU A 470 19.40 14.73 -5.38
C LEU A 470 18.96 15.68 -6.51
N ARG A 471 18.73 15.12 -7.70
CA ARG A 471 18.28 15.84 -8.89
C ARG A 471 16.83 15.54 -9.26
N ARG A 472 16.33 14.39 -8.80
CA ARG A 472 14.97 13.94 -9.08
C ARG A 472 14.42 13.13 -7.93
N LEU A 473 13.13 13.28 -7.66
CA LEU A 473 12.35 12.45 -6.75
C LEU A 473 11.19 11.83 -7.48
N ASP A 474 11.04 10.51 -7.40
CA ASP A 474 9.90 9.77 -7.94
C ASP A 474 9.08 9.12 -6.83
N VAL A 475 7.75 9.10 -7.02
CA VAL A 475 6.88 8.25 -6.22
C VAL A 475 7.31 6.79 -6.40
N TYR A 476 7.68 6.13 -5.30
CA TYR A 476 8.00 4.71 -5.30
C TYR A 476 6.69 3.89 -5.30
N PRO A 477 6.40 3.10 -6.35
CA PRO A 477 5.23 2.23 -6.34
C PRO A 477 5.46 1.10 -5.34
N SER A 478 4.55 0.88 -4.40
CA SER A 478 4.72 -0.11 -3.32
C SER A 478 3.65 -1.19 -3.37
N GLU A 479 4.06 -2.45 -3.23
CA GLU A 479 3.17 -3.61 -3.15
C GLU A 479 2.67 -3.89 -1.72
N ILE A 480 3.17 -3.14 -0.72
CA ILE A 480 2.83 -3.38 0.69
C ILE A 480 1.32 -3.41 0.93
N SER A 481 0.55 -2.59 0.19
CA SER A 481 -0.91 -2.57 0.31
C SER A 481 -1.55 -3.89 -0.12
N VAL A 482 -1.15 -4.44 -1.28
CA VAL A 482 -1.71 -5.70 -1.81
C VAL A 482 -1.25 -6.91 -1.00
N ASP A 483 -0.01 -6.91 -0.51
CA ASP A 483 0.52 -7.97 0.36
C ASP A 483 -0.25 -8.03 1.70
N ARG A 484 -0.56 -6.85 2.28
CA ARG A 484 -1.37 -6.77 3.49
C ARG A 484 -2.82 -7.20 3.25
N MET A 485 -3.41 -6.89 2.09
CA MET A 485 -4.74 -7.37 1.73
C MET A 485 -4.80 -8.89 1.63
N LEU A 486 -3.80 -9.53 0.98
CA LEU A 486 -3.73 -10.99 0.92
C LEU A 486 -3.56 -11.62 2.30
N THR A 487 -2.71 -11.02 3.13
CA THR A 487 -2.49 -11.48 4.50
C THR A 487 -3.77 -11.40 5.34
N ALA A 488 -4.48 -10.28 5.25
CA ALA A 488 -5.74 -10.08 5.96
C ALA A 488 -6.84 -11.02 5.47
N LEU A 489 -6.92 -11.26 4.15
CA LEU A 489 -7.84 -12.23 3.54
C LEU A 489 -7.55 -13.66 4.03
N HIS A 490 -6.28 -14.07 3.98
CA HIS A 490 -5.82 -15.35 4.50
C HIS A 490 -6.21 -15.55 5.97
N ASP A 491 -5.90 -14.57 6.81
CA ASP A 491 -6.17 -14.64 8.24
C ASP A 491 -7.68 -14.64 8.53
N ALA A 492 -8.48 -13.87 7.78
CA ALA A 492 -9.93 -13.85 7.94
C ALA A 492 -10.60 -15.20 7.64
N VAL A 493 -10.18 -15.87 6.57
CA VAL A 493 -10.77 -17.15 6.13
C VAL A 493 -10.24 -18.32 6.97
N LEU A 494 -8.92 -18.37 7.20
CA LEU A 494 -8.28 -19.53 7.81
C LEU A 494 -8.17 -19.48 9.33
N LYS A 495 -7.98 -18.29 9.90
CA LYS A 495 -7.83 -18.07 11.36
C LYS A 495 -9.07 -17.45 11.99
N GLY A 496 -9.99 -16.89 11.21
CA GLY A 496 -11.16 -16.20 11.74
C GLY A 496 -12.15 -17.10 12.47
N GLY A 497 -12.71 -16.59 13.56
CA GLY A 497 -13.72 -17.29 14.36
C GLY A 497 -14.99 -17.58 13.57
N GLU A 498 -15.52 -18.80 13.70
CA GLU A 498 -16.73 -19.25 12.98
C GLU A 498 -17.94 -18.32 13.20
N ARG A 499 -18.14 -17.85 14.45
CA ARG A 499 -19.25 -16.95 14.78
C ARG A 499 -19.23 -15.65 13.97
N ARG A 500 -18.05 -15.06 13.77
CA ARG A 500 -17.84 -13.85 12.96
C ARG A 500 -18.02 -14.14 11.48
N LYS A 501 -17.46 -15.26 11.00
CA LYS A 501 -17.61 -15.69 9.61
C LYS A 501 -19.08 -15.90 9.24
N ASP A 502 -19.88 -16.54 10.10
CA ASP A 502 -21.30 -16.75 9.82
C ASP A 502 -22.05 -15.44 9.52
N VAL A 503 -21.69 -14.34 10.18
CA VAL A 503 -22.26 -13.01 9.90
C VAL A 503 -21.68 -12.41 8.62
N VAL A 504 -20.35 -12.42 8.46
CA VAL A 504 -19.67 -11.86 7.28
C VAL A 504 -20.12 -12.54 5.98
N PHE A 505 -20.38 -13.85 6.02
CA PHE A 505 -20.79 -14.68 4.88
C PHE A 505 -22.31 -14.77 4.69
N GLY A 506 -23.14 -14.09 5.49
CA GLY A 506 -24.59 -14.11 5.27
C GLY A 506 -25.32 -15.35 5.80
N ARG A 507 -24.66 -16.19 6.61
CA ARG A 507 -25.23 -17.44 7.14
C ARG A 507 -26.10 -17.19 8.38
N ARG A 508 -25.88 -16.09 9.08
CA ARG A 508 -26.61 -15.68 10.28
C ARG A 508 -26.69 -14.16 10.40
N GLU A 509 -27.79 -13.66 10.95
CA GLU A 509 -27.93 -12.24 11.31
C GLU A 509 -27.14 -11.88 12.57
N PRO A 510 -26.62 -10.63 12.69
CA PRO A 510 -25.97 -10.15 13.91
C PRO A 510 -26.91 -10.19 15.13
N GLU A 511 -26.38 -10.65 16.27
CA GLU A 511 -27.11 -10.69 17.54
C GLU A 511 -26.77 -9.49 18.44
N PHE A 512 -27.73 -9.12 19.31
CA PHE A 512 -27.59 -8.02 20.25
C PHE A 512 -28.14 -8.40 21.63
N ALA A 513 -27.35 -8.18 22.68
CA ALA A 513 -27.72 -8.35 24.07
C ALA A 513 -29.00 -7.56 24.40
N GLY A 514 -29.98 -8.20 25.04
CA GLY A 514 -31.22 -7.53 25.46
C GLY A 514 -32.22 -7.18 24.35
N ARG A 515 -31.98 -7.57 23.09
CA ARG A 515 -32.97 -7.58 21.99
C ARG A 515 -33.41 -9.02 21.69
N THR A 516 -34.19 -9.65 22.57
CA THR A 516 -34.90 -10.88 22.17
C THR A 516 -35.83 -10.55 21.00
N ALA A 517 -35.60 -11.22 19.86
CA ALA A 517 -36.31 -11.15 18.59
C ALA A 517 -37.74 -10.58 18.68
N ALA A 518 -37.88 -9.29 18.32
CA ALA A 518 -39.17 -8.66 18.09
C ALA A 518 -39.69 -9.06 16.71
N VAL A 519 -40.12 -10.31 16.57
CA VAL A 519 -41.14 -10.66 15.58
C VAL A 519 -42.45 -10.11 16.13
N ASP A 520 -43.06 -9.18 15.40
CA ASP A 520 -44.34 -8.53 15.68
C ASP A 520 -44.35 -7.41 16.73
N GLY A 521 -43.97 -6.20 16.30
CA GLY A 521 -44.80 -5.00 16.50
C GLY A 521 -44.97 -4.39 17.91
N ASP A 522 -44.28 -4.88 18.95
CA ASP A 522 -44.36 -4.27 20.29
C ASP A 522 -42.97 -3.93 20.85
N ARG A 523 -42.63 -2.64 20.86
CA ARG A 523 -41.43 -2.06 21.52
C ARG A 523 -41.66 -1.99 23.04
N GLY A 524 -42.04 -3.12 23.65
CA GLY A 524 -42.63 -3.21 24.99
C GLY A 524 -41.77 -3.90 26.05
N GLY A 525 -40.45 -3.97 25.89
CA GLY A 525 -39.53 -4.25 27.01
C GLY A 525 -39.20 -2.94 27.72
N ASP A 526 -39.24 -2.91 29.06
CA ASP A 526 -39.07 -1.70 29.89
C ASP A 526 -37.83 -0.87 29.48
N ALA A 527 -38.02 0.12 28.60
CA ALA A 527 -36.99 1.04 28.13
C ALA A 527 -36.43 1.97 29.22
N ALA A 528 -36.94 1.86 30.45
CA ALA A 528 -36.64 2.75 31.56
C ALA A 528 -35.31 2.47 32.29
N ASP A 529 -34.72 1.26 32.13
CA ASP A 529 -33.50 0.85 32.82
C ASP A 529 -32.25 0.77 31.92
N ARG A 530 -32.34 1.14 30.64
CA ARG A 530 -31.16 1.16 29.75
C ARG A 530 -30.30 2.40 30.02
N PRO A 531 -28.95 2.26 30.04
CA PRO A 531 -28.07 3.41 30.18
C PRO A 531 -28.32 4.39 29.03
N THR A 532 -28.48 5.67 29.36
CA THR A 532 -28.45 6.73 28.35
C THR A 532 -27.01 7.23 28.27
N TYR A 533 -26.40 7.07 27.10
CA TYR A 533 -25.02 7.48 26.83
C TYR A 533 -24.95 8.91 26.31
N ILE A 534 -26.00 9.34 25.58
CA ILE A 534 -26.11 10.67 24.97
C ILE A 534 -27.55 11.20 25.11
N ASP A 535 -27.80 11.99 26.16
CA ASP A 535 -29.16 12.41 26.53
C ASP A 535 -29.86 13.33 25.50
N ASN A 536 -29.10 14.08 24.71
CA ASN A 536 -29.61 15.15 23.84
C ASN A 536 -29.67 14.77 22.35
N ASN A 537 -29.34 13.53 21.98
CA ASN A 537 -29.39 13.06 20.61
C ASN A 537 -29.73 11.57 20.56
N ALA A 538 -30.98 11.25 20.22
CA ALA A 538 -31.50 9.89 20.21
C ALA A 538 -30.76 8.99 19.23
N ALA A 539 -30.47 9.44 18.00
CA ALA A 539 -29.78 8.63 17.00
C ALA A 539 -28.33 8.29 17.43
N GLN A 540 -27.60 9.26 18.02
CA GLN A 540 -26.28 8.99 18.57
C GLN A 540 -26.36 8.04 19.78
N ASN A 541 -27.35 8.21 20.67
CA ASN A 541 -27.55 7.30 21.81
C ASN A 541 -27.90 5.87 21.35
N ASP A 542 -28.75 5.74 20.35
CA ASP A 542 -29.15 4.46 19.77
C ASP A 542 -27.95 3.79 19.10
N ALA A 543 -27.08 4.55 18.42
CA ALA A 543 -25.84 4.05 17.84
C ALA A 543 -24.87 3.52 18.92
N VAL A 544 -24.65 4.27 20.01
CA VAL A 544 -23.81 3.82 21.13
C VAL A 544 -24.42 2.56 21.78
N SER A 545 -25.73 2.57 22.03
CA SER A 545 -26.42 1.42 22.64
C SER A 545 -26.33 0.18 21.75
N LEU A 546 -26.57 0.33 20.44
CA LEU A 546 -26.44 -0.76 19.47
C LEU A 546 -25.02 -1.34 19.47
N ALA A 547 -24.00 -0.48 19.49
CA ALA A 547 -22.61 -0.91 19.49
C ALA A 547 -22.21 -1.63 20.78
N VAL A 548 -22.68 -1.15 21.94
CA VAL A 548 -22.46 -1.80 23.24
C VAL A 548 -23.16 -3.15 23.29
N ASP A 549 -24.43 -3.20 22.87
CA ASP A 549 -25.26 -4.42 22.88
C ASP A 549 -24.81 -5.46 21.85
N ALA A 550 -24.00 -5.12 20.84
CA ALA A 550 -23.65 -6.04 19.76
C ALA A 550 -22.85 -7.25 20.24
N GLU A 551 -23.30 -8.46 19.91
CA GLU A 551 -22.56 -9.70 20.17
C GLU A 551 -21.69 -10.12 18.97
N ASP A 552 -21.93 -9.53 17.80
CA ASP A 552 -21.22 -9.85 16.56
C ASP A 552 -20.70 -8.61 15.85
N CYS A 553 -21.62 -7.76 15.39
CA CYS A 553 -21.28 -6.49 14.78
C CYS A 553 -22.36 -5.44 14.88
N ALA A 554 -21.95 -4.18 14.86
CA ALA A 554 -22.83 -3.02 14.68
C ALA A 554 -22.26 -2.07 13.61
N LEU A 555 -23.15 -1.32 12.98
CA LEU A 555 -22.81 -0.33 11.95
C LEU A 555 -23.31 1.04 12.38
N ILE A 556 -22.44 2.05 12.31
CA ILE A 556 -22.81 3.44 12.55
C ILE A 556 -22.67 4.19 11.22
N HIS A 557 -23.80 4.53 10.61
CA HIS A 557 -23.84 5.35 9.41
C HIS A 557 -23.81 6.82 9.81
N GLY A 558 -22.68 7.46 9.54
CA GLY A 558 -22.43 8.83 9.97
C GLY A 558 -22.28 9.82 8.81
N PRO A 559 -23.39 10.38 8.31
CA PRO A 559 -23.37 11.46 7.33
C PRO A 559 -22.52 12.67 7.75
N PRO A 560 -22.18 13.58 6.82
CA PRO A 560 -21.37 14.76 7.10
C PRO A 560 -21.93 15.64 8.22
N GLY A 561 -21.07 15.99 9.18
CA GLY A 561 -21.40 16.92 10.26
C GLY A 561 -22.25 16.32 11.39
N THR A 562 -22.52 15.02 11.40
CA THR A 562 -23.39 14.35 12.39
C THR A 562 -22.75 14.05 13.74
N GLY A 563 -21.49 14.45 13.92
CA GLY A 563 -20.74 14.18 15.15
C GLY A 563 -20.22 12.75 15.25
N LYS A 564 -19.90 12.08 14.12
CA LYS A 564 -19.27 10.74 14.07
C LYS A 564 -18.21 10.54 15.15
N THR A 565 -17.19 11.38 15.17
CA THR A 565 -16.06 11.28 16.09
C THR A 565 -16.47 11.40 17.56
N TYR A 566 -17.46 12.26 17.86
CA TYR A 566 -18.02 12.36 19.20
C TYR A 566 -18.74 11.05 19.61
N THR A 567 -19.54 10.47 18.71
CA THR A 567 -20.21 9.18 18.92
C THR A 567 -19.21 8.04 19.09
N ILE A 568 -18.15 7.98 18.27
CA ILE A 568 -17.06 7.00 18.39
C ILE A 568 -16.45 7.04 19.78
N ALA A 569 -16.04 8.22 20.25
CA ALA A 569 -15.46 8.38 21.57
C ALA A 569 -16.43 7.97 22.70
N ARG A 570 -17.74 8.24 22.56
CA ARG A 570 -18.76 7.77 23.50
C ARG A 570 -18.90 6.25 23.50
N THR A 571 -18.90 5.63 22.32
CA THR A 571 -18.93 4.17 22.16
C THR A 571 -17.74 3.51 22.83
N ILE A 572 -16.52 3.97 22.55
CA ILE A 572 -15.30 3.40 23.14
C ILE A 572 -15.32 3.51 24.67
N ARG A 573 -15.71 4.68 25.21
CA ARG A 573 -15.81 4.86 26.66
C ARG A 573 -16.83 3.93 27.30
N ALA A 574 -17.96 3.68 26.65
CA ALA A 574 -18.97 2.75 27.13
C ALA A 574 -18.44 1.30 27.11
N LEU A 575 -17.80 0.89 26.01
CA LEU A 575 -17.20 -0.44 25.88
C LEU A 575 -16.11 -0.69 26.93
N VAL A 576 -15.23 0.28 27.17
CA VAL A 576 -14.18 0.18 28.20
C VAL A 576 -14.79 0.15 29.60
N ALA A 577 -15.86 0.92 29.86
CA ALA A 577 -16.57 0.88 31.14
C ALA A 577 -17.22 -0.50 31.40
N ASP A 578 -17.62 -1.21 30.35
CA ASP A 578 -18.09 -2.59 30.40
C ASP A 578 -16.96 -3.63 30.48
N GLY A 579 -15.70 -3.18 30.56
CA GLY A 579 -14.52 -4.02 30.75
C GLY A 579 -13.89 -4.55 29.46
N ASN A 580 -14.31 -4.04 28.29
CA ASN A 580 -13.76 -4.45 27.00
C ASN A 580 -12.43 -3.72 26.74
N ARG A 581 -11.45 -4.45 26.21
CA ARG A 581 -10.26 -3.92 25.54
C ARG A 581 -10.60 -3.61 24.07
N VAL A 582 -10.34 -2.39 23.65
CA VAL A 582 -10.81 -1.86 22.36
C VAL A 582 -9.65 -1.58 21.41
N LEU A 583 -9.75 -2.09 20.19
CA LEU A 583 -8.94 -1.64 19.05
C LEU A 583 -9.69 -0.50 18.34
N LEU A 584 -9.14 0.71 18.38
CA LEU A 584 -9.59 1.82 17.56
C LEU A 584 -8.77 1.84 16.26
N SER A 585 -9.42 1.55 15.14
CA SER A 585 -8.78 1.58 13.82
C SER A 585 -9.42 2.62 12.91
N ALA A 586 -8.64 3.15 11.96
CA ALA A 586 -9.18 3.94 10.87
C ALA A 586 -8.30 3.85 9.61
N PHE A 587 -8.84 4.28 8.46
CA PHE A 587 -8.13 4.27 7.19
C PHE A 587 -6.86 5.15 7.20
N THR A 588 -6.91 6.34 7.82
CA THR A 588 -5.81 7.31 7.81
C THR A 588 -5.32 7.65 9.21
N ASN A 589 -4.05 8.05 9.35
CA ASN A 589 -3.52 8.52 10.63
C ASN A 589 -4.34 9.68 11.21
N ARG A 590 -4.74 10.65 10.37
CA ARG A 590 -5.56 11.79 10.79
C ARG A 590 -6.89 11.35 11.40
N ALA A 591 -7.55 10.34 10.83
CA ALA A 591 -8.81 9.84 11.38
C ALA A 591 -8.61 9.20 12.76
N VAL A 592 -7.56 8.39 12.94
CA VAL A 592 -7.19 7.81 14.23
C VAL A 592 -6.92 8.90 15.26
N ASP A 593 -6.11 9.89 14.91
CA ASP A 593 -5.68 10.95 15.83
C ASP A 593 -6.86 11.87 16.21
N ASN A 594 -7.79 12.15 15.28
CA ASN A 594 -9.02 12.89 15.59
C ASN A 594 -9.95 12.10 16.54
N ALA A 595 -10.03 10.78 16.39
CA ALA A 595 -10.82 9.94 17.29
C ALA A 595 -10.20 9.87 18.70
N LEU A 596 -8.86 9.85 18.79
CA LEU A 596 -8.14 9.98 20.06
C LEU A 596 -8.33 11.35 20.72
N GLU A 597 -8.24 12.44 19.96
CA GLU A 597 -8.54 13.78 20.46
C GLU A 597 -9.95 13.85 21.06
N ALA A 598 -10.95 13.32 20.35
CA ALA A 598 -12.32 13.29 20.86
C ALA A 598 -12.50 12.43 22.11
N LEU A 599 -11.67 11.39 22.31
CA LEU A 599 -11.62 10.62 23.56
C LEU A 599 -11.05 11.44 24.71
N ARG A 600 -9.93 12.11 24.48
CA ARG A 600 -9.25 12.96 25.48
C ARG A 600 -10.10 14.16 25.87
N ASP A 601 -10.76 14.81 24.92
CA ASP A 601 -11.73 15.89 25.16
C ASP A 601 -12.89 15.44 26.06
N GLN A 602 -13.20 14.15 26.04
CA GLN A 602 -14.21 13.54 26.90
C GLN A 602 -13.65 13.02 28.24
N GLY A 603 -12.38 13.29 28.53
CA GLY A 603 -11.68 12.94 29.77
C GLY A 603 -11.18 11.50 29.83
N PHE A 604 -10.87 10.88 28.69
CA PHE A 604 -10.28 9.54 28.62
C PHE A 604 -8.89 9.60 27.98
N ASP A 605 -7.84 9.48 28.81
CA ASP A 605 -6.44 9.57 28.40
C ASP A 605 -5.72 8.20 28.39
N ASP A 606 -6.35 7.13 28.85
CA ASP A 606 -5.75 5.79 28.92
C ASP A 606 -5.78 5.09 27.55
N VAL A 607 -4.96 5.60 26.63
CA VAL A 607 -4.90 5.19 25.23
C VAL A 607 -3.45 4.97 24.80
N LEU A 608 -3.23 4.07 23.86
CA LEU A 608 -1.93 3.82 23.23
C LEU A 608 -2.04 3.94 21.72
N ARG A 609 -1.15 4.70 21.07
CA ARG A 609 -1.18 4.98 19.63
C ARG A 609 -0.04 4.29 18.89
N VAL A 610 -0.33 3.30 18.04
CA VAL A 610 0.66 2.55 17.24
C VAL A 610 0.84 3.21 15.87
N GLY A 611 1.98 3.86 15.63
CA GLY A 611 2.29 4.51 14.36
C GLY A 611 3.69 5.13 14.32
N SER A 612 4.12 5.57 13.14
CA SER A 612 5.42 6.22 12.97
C SER A 612 5.43 7.64 13.55
N GLU A 613 6.62 8.15 13.86
CA GLU A 613 6.80 9.52 14.36
C GLU A 613 6.21 10.57 13.44
N THR A 614 6.46 10.45 12.13
CA THR A 614 5.93 11.35 11.11
C THR A 614 4.45 11.12 10.80
N GLY A 615 3.92 9.95 11.15
CA GLY A 615 2.54 9.57 10.87
C GLY A 615 1.57 10.09 11.93
N VAL A 616 2.01 10.18 13.19
CA VAL A 616 1.19 10.61 14.33
C VAL A 616 1.26 12.13 14.51
N ARG A 617 0.12 12.77 14.75
CA ARG A 617 0.04 14.23 14.98
C ARG A 617 0.88 14.66 16.19
N THR A 618 1.51 15.84 16.12
CA THR A 618 2.47 16.33 17.12
C THR A 618 1.93 16.37 18.55
N ASP A 619 0.65 16.73 18.71
CA ASP A 619 -0.07 16.80 19.98
C ASP A 619 -0.59 15.42 20.48
N MET A 620 -0.37 14.36 19.71
CA MET A 620 -0.66 12.96 20.06
C MET A 620 0.62 12.13 20.24
N GLN A 621 1.80 12.74 20.15
CA GLN A 621 3.08 12.05 20.33
C GLN A 621 3.29 11.54 21.76
N ASP A 622 2.60 12.12 22.75
CA ASP A 622 2.68 11.72 24.16
C ASP A 622 2.07 10.33 24.43
N VAL A 623 1.15 9.89 23.57
CA VAL A 623 0.50 8.56 23.65
C VAL A 623 1.02 7.58 22.60
N ARG A 624 2.02 7.96 21.80
CA ARG A 624 2.61 7.08 20.78
C ARG A 624 3.39 5.93 21.43
N LEU A 625 3.14 4.71 20.97
CA LEU A 625 3.95 3.55 21.32
C LEU A 625 5.35 3.72 20.77
N ILE A 626 6.32 3.91 21.67
CA ILE A 626 7.75 3.84 21.33
C ILE A 626 8.15 2.39 21.47
N GLU A 627 8.52 1.75 20.35
CA GLU A 627 8.87 0.31 20.30
C GLU A 627 10.26 0.02 20.89
N ARG A 628 11.16 1.01 20.81
CA ARG A 628 12.52 0.96 21.37
C ARG A 628 12.51 0.96 22.90
N GLY A 629 13.34 0.11 23.50
CA GLY A 629 13.65 0.13 24.94
C GLY A 629 13.59 -1.25 25.60
N ASP A 630 13.33 -1.27 26.91
CA ASP A 630 13.26 -2.50 27.71
C ASP A 630 12.15 -3.45 27.21
N PRO A 631 12.49 -4.69 26.79
CA PRO A 631 11.53 -5.59 26.15
C PRO A 631 10.26 -5.84 26.96
N ASN A 632 10.41 -6.19 28.24
CA ASN A 632 9.28 -6.51 29.12
C ASN A 632 8.35 -5.32 29.30
N ARG A 633 8.91 -4.14 29.53
CA ARG A 633 8.14 -2.90 29.68
C ARG A 633 7.36 -2.57 28.41
N LYS A 634 8.00 -2.68 27.24
CA LYS A 634 7.37 -2.38 25.94
C LYS A 634 6.21 -3.33 25.64
N ALA A 635 6.39 -4.62 25.89
CA ALA A 635 5.32 -5.60 25.71
C ALA A 635 4.16 -5.39 26.69
N ALA A 636 4.45 -5.05 27.95
CA ALA A 636 3.42 -4.76 28.95
C ALA A 636 2.59 -3.51 28.56
N GLU A 637 3.25 -2.44 28.10
CA GLU A 637 2.58 -1.22 27.63
C GLU A 637 1.54 -1.51 26.54
N LEU A 638 1.88 -2.35 25.56
CA LEU A 638 0.94 -2.75 24.50
C LEU A 638 -0.18 -3.67 25.01
N ARG A 639 0.15 -4.68 25.82
CA ARG A 639 -0.81 -5.69 26.31
C ARG A 639 -1.84 -5.10 27.28
N ASP A 640 -1.40 -4.23 28.17
CA ASP A 640 -2.22 -3.72 29.28
C ASP A 640 -3.07 -2.50 28.89
N ALA A 641 -2.79 -1.85 27.75
CA ALA A 641 -3.56 -0.71 27.28
C ALA A 641 -5.03 -1.09 27.01
N PRO A 642 -6.02 -0.39 27.60
CA PRO A 642 -7.43 -0.68 27.39
C PRO A 642 -7.93 -0.23 26.02
N VAL A 643 -7.28 0.78 25.43
CA VAL A 643 -7.54 1.24 24.06
C VAL A 643 -6.22 1.31 23.31
N VAL A 644 -6.11 0.53 22.23
CA VAL A 644 -5.00 0.63 21.28
C VAL A 644 -5.54 1.22 19.99
N ALA A 645 -4.92 2.31 19.53
CA ALA A 645 -5.30 3.05 18.35
C ALA A 645 -4.25 2.87 17.25
N ALA A 646 -4.66 2.43 16.07
CA ALA A 646 -3.76 2.17 14.94
C ALA A 646 -4.46 2.49 13.62
N THR A 647 -3.70 2.65 12.53
CA THR A 647 -4.34 2.60 11.21
C THR A 647 -4.68 1.16 10.85
N THR A 648 -5.69 0.95 10.00
CA THR A 648 -6.05 -0.40 9.55
C THR A 648 -4.87 -1.09 8.86
N ALA A 649 -4.06 -0.32 8.12
CA ALA A 649 -2.83 -0.82 7.52
C ALA A 649 -1.78 -1.28 8.55
N ALA A 650 -1.68 -0.61 9.71
CA ALA A 650 -0.78 -1.00 10.80
C ALA A 650 -1.28 -2.24 11.57
N CYS A 651 -2.58 -2.51 11.56
CA CYS A 651 -3.16 -3.73 12.15
C CYS A 651 -2.63 -5.01 11.47
N GLY A 652 -2.26 -4.93 10.20
CA GLY A 652 -1.60 -6.03 9.47
C GLY A 652 -0.11 -6.22 9.78
N SER A 653 0.50 -5.40 10.66
CA SER A 653 1.89 -5.56 11.06
C SER A 653 2.12 -6.84 11.88
N ARG A 654 3.34 -7.38 11.87
CA ARG A 654 3.69 -8.58 12.65
C ARG A 654 3.46 -8.40 14.15
N VAL A 655 3.60 -7.18 14.67
CA VAL A 655 3.34 -6.83 16.08
C VAL A 655 1.84 -6.86 16.38
N MET A 656 1.03 -6.16 15.58
CA MET A 656 -0.40 -6.04 15.83
C MET A 656 -1.16 -7.37 15.65
N ARG A 657 -0.69 -8.25 14.76
CA ARG A 657 -1.29 -9.58 14.54
C ARG A 657 -1.16 -10.53 15.75
N GLU A 658 -0.29 -10.22 16.70
CA GLU A 658 -0.15 -10.97 17.97
C GLU A 658 -1.01 -10.39 19.10
N CYS A 659 -1.81 -9.37 18.82
CA CYS A 659 -2.72 -8.75 19.78
C CYS A 659 -4.14 -9.30 19.62
N GLU A 660 -4.85 -9.43 20.74
CA GLU A 660 -6.27 -9.81 20.79
C GLU A 660 -7.07 -8.72 21.51
N PHE A 661 -8.25 -8.40 20.99
CA PHE A 661 -9.14 -7.36 21.51
C PHE A 661 -10.56 -7.92 21.67
N ASP A 662 -11.33 -7.36 22.60
CA ASP A 662 -12.74 -7.74 22.72
C ASP A 662 -13.56 -7.09 21.60
N VAL A 663 -13.24 -5.83 21.25
CA VAL A 663 -13.96 -5.07 20.21
C VAL A 663 -13.01 -4.30 19.30
N ALA A 664 -13.18 -4.45 17.98
CA ALA A 664 -12.58 -3.56 16.99
C ALA A 664 -13.59 -2.51 16.54
N LEU A 665 -13.31 -1.23 16.79
CA LEU A 665 -14.06 -0.10 16.23
C LEU A 665 -13.27 0.49 15.05
N VAL A 666 -13.82 0.42 13.85
CA VAL A 666 -13.16 0.87 12.62
C VAL A 666 -13.87 2.11 12.07
N ASP A 667 -13.25 3.28 12.17
CA ASP A 667 -13.72 4.53 11.55
C ASP A 667 -13.32 4.62 10.08
N GLU A 668 -14.08 5.40 9.31
CA GLU A 668 -13.94 5.56 7.87
C GLU A 668 -13.97 4.20 7.12
N ALA A 669 -14.74 3.25 7.63
CA ALA A 669 -14.82 1.88 7.12
C ALA A 669 -15.35 1.81 5.68
N SER A 670 -16.09 2.81 5.21
CA SER A 670 -16.56 2.90 3.81
C SER A 670 -15.44 3.16 2.79
N GLN A 671 -14.27 3.65 3.23
CA GLN A 671 -13.09 3.87 2.39
C GLN A 671 -12.12 2.68 2.39
N LEU A 672 -12.35 1.66 3.21
CA LEU A 672 -11.52 0.47 3.25
C LEU A 672 -12.05 -0.58 2.29
N THR A 673 -11.15 -1.21 1.52
CA THR A 673 -11.50 -2.43 0.80
C THR A 673 -11.93 -3.50 1.81
N GLU A 674 -12.78 -4.44 1.40
CA GLU A 674 -13.20 -5.52 2.28
C GLU A 674 -12.01 -6.34 2.84
N PRO A 675 -11.00 -6.75 2.04
CA PRO A 675 -9.79 -7.37 2.57
C PRO A 675 -9.02 -6.49 3.56
N SER A 676 -8.92 -5.18 3.33
CA SER A 676 -8.24 -4.29 4.27
C SER A 676 -8.97 -4.21 5.61
N THR A 677 -10.30 -4.21 5.60
CA THR A 677 -11.10 -4.16 6.84
C THR A 677 -10.84 -5.39 7.72
N HIS A 678 -10.63 -6.56 7.10
CA HIS A 678 -10.25 -7.79 7.80
C HIS A 678 -8.98 -7.70 8.62
N ALA A 679 -8.04 -6.80 8.27
CA ALA A 679 -6.80 -6.62 9.02
C ALA A 679 -7.05 -6.15 10.47
N ALA A 680 -8.14 -5.39 10.69
CA ALA A 680 -8.51 -4.92 12.03
C ALA A 680 -9.52 -5.85 12.71
N ILE A 681 -10.60 -6.23 12.02
CA ILE A 681 -11.68 -7.01 12.66
C ILE A 681 -11.28 -8.44 12.97
N THR A 682 -10.21 -8.97 12.35
CA THR A 682 -9.70 -10.31 12.68
C THR A 682 -9.05 -10.36 14.05
N LEU A 683 -8.56 -9.23 14.56
CA LEU A 683 -7.92 -9.10 15.87
C LEU A 683 -8.92 -8.99 17.02
N ALA A 684 -10.22 -9.00 16.75
CA ALA A 684 -11.25 -8.86 17.77
C ALA A 684 -12.38 -9.90 17.68
N ASP A 685 -13.02 -10.15 18.81
CA ASP A 685 -14.16 -11.07 18.92
C ASP A 685 -15.40 -10.54 18.19
N ARG A 686 -15.68 -9.24 18.34
CA ARG A 686 -16.76 -8.50 17.67
C ARG A 686 -16.28 -7.15 17.14
N PHE A 687 -17.07 -6.51 16.29
CA PHE A 687 -16.64 -5.27 15.65
C PHE A 687 -17.74 -4.22 15.43
N VAL A 688 -17.33 -2.95 15.40
CA VAL A 688 -18.19 -1.81 15.09
C VAL A 688 -17.59 -1.08 13.89
N LEU A 689 -18.31 -1.03 12.77
CA LEU A 689 -17.86 -0.27 11.62
C LEU A 689 -18.56 1.09 11.59
N VAL A 690 -17.79 2.15 11.46
CA VAL A 690 -18.30 3.52 11.36
C VAL A 690 -17.89 4.09 10.01
N GLY A 691 -18.84 4.62 9.27
CA GLY A 691 -18.59 5.05 7.91
C GLY A 691 -19.78 5.72 7.25
N ASP A 692 -19.62 6.00 5.96
CA ASP A 692 -20.64 6.57 5.11
C ASP A 692 -20.43 6.12 3.67
N HIS A 693 -21.27 5.21 3.19
CA HIS A 693 -21.18 4.64 1.84
C HIS A 693 -21.63 5.63 0.75
N GLU A 694 -22.23 6.75 1.14
CA GLU A 694 -22.59 7.89 0.28
C GLU A 694 -21.44 8.92 0.15
N GLN A 695 -20.32 8.70 0.83
CA GLN A 695 -19.06 9.43 0.67
C GLN A 695 -18.02 8.57 -0.09
N LEU A 696 -16.73 8.92 -0.04
CA LEU A 696 -15.73 8.28 -0.90
C LEU A 696 -15.65 6.75 -0.70
N PRO A 697 -15.66 5.96 -1.79
CA PRO A 697 -15.38 4.53 -1.74
C PRO A 697 -13.88 4.26 -1.52
N PRO A 698 -13.49 2.98 -1.38
CA PRO A 698 -12.08 2.60 -1.45
C PRO A 698 -11.43 3.03 -2.76
N VAL A 699 -10.20 3.53 -2.66
CA VAL A 699 -9.40 3.93 -3.83
C VAL A 699 -8.64 2.70 -4.34
N VAL A 700 -9.08 2.19 -5.48
CA VAL A 700 -8.47 1.05 -6.20
C VAL A 700 -8.26 1.44 -7.66
N ARG A 701 -7.18 0.92 -8.27
CA ARG A 701 -6.87 1.18 -9.68
C ARG A 701 -7.55 0.16 -10.58
N ALA A 702 -7.60 -1.10 -10.13
CA ALA A 702 -8.29 -2.16 -10.84
C ALA A 702 -9.81 -1.96 -10.77
N GLU A 703 -10.47 -2.13 -11.91
CA GLU A 703 -11.93 -2.06 -12.05
C GLU A 703 -12.56 -3.40 -11.62
N ASN A 704 -12.58 -3.68 -10.31
CA ASN A 704 -13.03 -4.97 -9.77
C ASN A 704 -13.75 -4.86 -8.40
N ASP A 705 -13.98 -6.01 -7.77
CA ASP A 705 -14.75 -6.15 -6.52
C ASP A 705 -14.17 -5.42 -5.30
N LEU A 706 -12.91 -4.96 -5.35
CA LEU A 706 -12.31 -4.20 -4.25
C LEU A 706 -12.94 -2.81 -4.03
N LYS A 707 -13.74 -2.33 -5.00
CA LYS A 707 -14.48 -1.06 -4.91
C LYS A 707 -15.61 -1.04 -3.88
N THR A 708 -16.10 -2.21 -3.47
CA THR A 708 -17.17 -2.31 -2.48
C THR A 708 -16.56 -2.57 -1.11
N SER A 709 -16.79 -1.66 -0.17
CA SER A 709 -16.31 -1.83 1.22
C SER A 709 -17.13 -2.87 1.98
N LEU A 710 -16.52 -3.48 3.01
CA LEU A 710 -17.26 -4.35 3.93
C LEU A 710 -18.42 -3.60 4.61
N PHE A 711 -18.21 -2.31 4.93
CA PHE A 711 -19.25 -1.45 5.50
C PHE A 711 -20.47 -1.36 4.59
N GLN A 712 -20.27 -1.07 3.30
CA GLN A 712 -21.35 -0.97 2.32
C GLN A 712 -22.09 -2.32 2.18
N ARG A 713 -21.36 -3.42 2.05
CA ARG A 713 -21.98 -4.74 1.91
C ARG A 713 -22.81 -5.13 3.14
N LEU A 714 -22.30 -4.88 4.34
CA LEU A 714 -23.00 -5.25 5.58
C LEU A 714 -24.17 -4.31 5.90
N ILE A 715 -24.11 -3.02 5.56
CA ILE A 715 -25.24 -2.10 5.82
C ILE A 715 -26.42 -2.40 4.90
N GLU A 716 -26.15 -2.82 3.66
CA GLU A 716 -27.16 -3.29 2.72
C GLU A 716 -27.75 -4.65 3.13
N ALA A 717 -26.91 -5.57 3.63
CA ALA A 717 -27.33 -6.90 4.06
C ALA A 717 -28.10 -6.89 5.40
N TYR A 718 -27.68 -6.06 6.34
CA TYR A 718 -28.19 -6.01 7.72
C TYR A 718 -28.59 -4.59 8.14
N PRO A 719 -29.64 -4.00 7.52
CA PRO A 719 -30.06 -2.63 7.84
C PRO A 719 -30.44 -2.47 9.32
N ASP A 720 -30.99 -3.50 9.96
CA ASP A 720 -31.37 -3.49 11.39
C ASP A 720 -30.16 -3.55 12.36
N ALA A 721 -28.98 -3.92 11.85
CA ALA A 721 -27.71 -3.84 12.56
C ALA A 721 -27.01 -2.48 12.37
N SER A 722 -27.73 -1.48 11.85
CA SER A 722 -27.20 -0.15 11.59
C SER A 722 -28.03 0.96 12.23
N VAL A 723 -27.37 2.06 12.59
CA VAL A 723 -28.03 3.32 12.96
C VAL A 723 -27.42 4.46 12.14
N MET A 724 -28.30 5.20 11.45
CA MET A 724 -27.92 6.45 10.77
C MET A 724 -28.04 7.63 11.72
N LEU A 725 -26.97 8.42 11.83
CA LEU A 725 -26.99 9.68 12.55
C LEU A 725 -27.70 10.74 11.69
N ASP A 726 -28.90 11.18 12.10
CA ASP A 726 -29.76 12.05 11.29
C ASP A 726 -29.60 13.56 11.58
N ARG A 727 -28.96 13.92 12.70
CA ARG A 727 -28.74 15.32 13.12
C ARG A 727 -27.32 15.80 12.84
N GLN A 728 -27.19 16.81 12.00
CA GLN A 728 -25.91 17.43 11.65
C GLN A 728 -25.72 18.82 12.28
N TYR A 729 -24.49 19.13 12.65
CA TYR A 729 -24.07 20.33 13.39
C TYR A 729 -23.18 21.27 12.55
N ARG A 730 -23.09 21.05 11.24
CA ARG A 730 -22.16 21.72 10.33
C ARG A 730 -22.84 22.70 9.37
N MET A 731 -23.73 22.21 8.52
CA MET A 731 -24.25 22.92 7.35
C MET A 731 -25.50 23.74 7.68
N SER A 732 -25.63 24.93 7.07
CA SER A 732 -26.89 25.66 7.04
C SER A 732 -27.96 24.83 6.34
N GLN A 733 -29.24 25.11 6.62
CA GLN A 733 -30.33 24.37 5.98
C GLN A 733 -30.29 24.50 4.45
N ARG A 734 -29.85 25.66 3.93
CA ARG A 734 -29.76 25.93 2.49
C ARG A 734 -28.74 25.03 1.80
N ILE A 735 -27.56 24.85 2.41
CA ILE A 735 -26.48 23.99 1.93
C ILE A 735 -26.88 22.51 2.07
N GLN A 736 -27.36 22.15 3.26
CA GLN A 736 -27.68 20.78 3.63
C GLN A 736 -28.79 20.16 2.76
N ALA A 737 -29.76 20.95 2.30
CA ALA A 737 -30.97 20.48 1.64
C ALA A 737 -30.70 19.61 0.40
N PHE A 738 -29.71 19.97 -0.43
CA PHE A 738 -29.39 19.21 -1.64
C PHE A 738 -28.81 17.85 -1.30
N ALA A 739 -27.72 17.84 -0.51
CA ALA A 739 -27.09 16.60 -0.07
C ALA A 739 -28.09 15.67 0.62
N SER A 740 -28.96 16.24 1.49
CA SER A 740 -30.04 15.49 2.14
C SER A 740 -30.90 14.72 1.16
N ARG A 741 -31.36 15.38 0.09
CA ARG A 741 -32.36 14.85 -0.82
C ARG A 741 -31.74 13.85 -1.78
N GLU A 742 -30.54 14.13 -2.27
CA GLU A 742 -29.90 13.32 -3.31
C GLU A 742 -29.20 12.08 -2.75
N PHE A 743 -28.64 12.14 -1.54
CA PHE A 743 -27.81 11.05 -0.99
C PHE A 743 -28.40 10.40 0.28
N TYR A 744 -29.38 11.03 0.92
CA TYR A 744 -29.81 10.62 2.26
C TYR A 744 -31.34 10.56 2.41
N ASP A 745 -32.09 10.39 1.31
CA ASP A 745 -33.57 10.30 1.28
C ASP A 745 -34.32 11.42 2.03
N GLY A 746 -33.68 12.57 2.17
CA GLY A 746 -34.18 13.68 2.97
C GLY A 746 -34.16 13.41 4.47
N ALA A 747 -33.44 12.43 5.00
CA ALA A 747 -33.36 12.13 6.43
C ALA A 747 -32.44 13.08 7.21
N LEU A 748 -31.34 13.53 6.59
CA LEU A 748 -30.38 14.44 7.21
C LEU A 748 -31.04 15.79 7.56
N ARG A 749 -30.81 16.29 8.79
CA ARG A 749 -31.41 17.55 9.29
C ARG A 749 -30.43 18.33 10.15
N PRO A 750 -30.45 19.68 10.12
CA PRO A 750 -29.76 20.47 11.13
C PRO A 750 -30.17 20.07 12.55
N ALA A 751 -29.20 19.96 13.45
CA ALA A 751 -29.42 19.53 14.82
C ALA A 751 -30.16 20.59 15.64
N THR A 752 -29.92 21.87 15.35
CA THR A 752 -30.56 22.99 16.04
C THR A 752 -31.02 24.10 15.07
N PRO A 753 -31.96 24.97 15.48
CA PRO A 753 -32.35 26.14 14.69
C PRO A 753 -31.20 27.09 14.37
N GLU A 754 -30.22 27.22 15.27
CA GLU A 754 -29.03 28.05 15.06
C GLU A 754 -28.18 27.52 13.91
N VAL A 755 -27.92 26.20 13.88
CA VAL A 755 -27.21 25.56 12.75
C VAL A 755 -28.02 25.69 11.46
N ALA A 756 -29.35 25.54 11.52
CA ALA A 756 -30.21 25.68 10.35
C ALA A 756 -30.15 27.08 9.73
N GLY A 757 -30.12 28.11 10.58
CA GLY A 757 -30.22 29.52 10.22
C GLY A 757 -28.89 30.24 10.00
N GLN A 758 -27.75 29.56 10.16
CA GLN A 758 -26.43 30.18 10.09
C GLN A 758 -26.13 30.83 8.72
N ARG A 759 -25.46 31.98 8.74
CA ARG A 759 -25.19 32.85 7.58
C ARG A 759 -23.84 33.56 7.74
N LEU A 760 -23.35 34.15 6.66
CA LEU A 760 -22.14 35.00 6.67
C LEU A 760 -22.21 36.14 7.70
N SER A 761 -23.40 36.69 7.96
CA SER A 761 -23.60 37.74 8.97
C SER A 761 -23.18 37.32 10.38
N ASP A 762 -23.17 36.03 10.68
CA ASP A 762 -22.73 35.49 11.97
C ASP A 762 -21.20 35.59 12.15
N LEU A 763 -20.47 35.85 11.06
CA LEU A 763 -19.04 36.16 11.07
C LEU A 763 -18.77 37.68 11.17
N GLY A 764 -19.81 38.50 11.31
CA GLY A 764 -19.69 39.96 11.30
C GLY A 764 -19.59 40.59 9.90
N VAL A 765 -19.82 39.79 8.86
CA VAL A 765 -19.85 40.25 7.45
C VAL A 765 -21.17 40.95 7.16
N ASP A 766 -21.12 42.14 6.55
CA ASP A 766 -22.31 42.78 5.99
C ASP A 766 -22.60 42.20 4.59
N PRO A 767 -23.72 41.47 4.38
CA PRO A 767 -24.05 40.92 3.07
C PRO A 767 -24.15 41.98 1.97
N ALA A 768 -24.44 43.25 2.31
CA ALA A 768 -24.50 44.33 1.34
C ALA A 768 -23.11 44.82 0.86
N ALA A 769 -22.04 44.42 1.55
CA ALA A 769 -20.67 44.69 1.14
C ALA A 769 -20.15 43.68 0.11
N LEU A 770 -20.82 42.54 -0.04
CA LEU A 770 -20.46 41.51 -1.01
C LEU A 770 -21.08 41.84 -2.39
N PRO A 771 -20.39 41.50 -3.49
CA PRO A 771 -20.97 41.50 -4.82
C PRO A 771 -22.27 40.68 -4.92
N ASP A 772 -23.14 41.06 -5.86
CA ASP A 772 -24.37 40.32 -6.15
C ASP A 772 -24.07 38.84 -6.45
N GLY A 773 -24.79 37.95 -5.77
CA GLY A 773 -24.64 36.49 -5.92
C GLY A 773 -23.51 35.87 -5.10
N LEU A 774 -23.05 36.51 -4.01
CA LEU A 774 -22.12 35.90 -3.03
C LEU A 774 -22.67 35.81 -1.60
N ALA A 775 -23.96 36.10 -1.41
CA ALA A 775 -24.61 36.13 -0.10
C ALA A 775 -25.86 35.23 -0.03
N GLY A 776 -26.07 34.36 -1.03
CA GLY A 776 -27.26 33.50 -1.14
C GLY A 776 -27.24 32.29 -0.20
N GLY A 777 -26.13 32.04 0.48
CA GLY A 777 -25.85 30.79 1.21
C GLY A 777 -25.35 29.69 0.27
N VAL A 778 -25.92 29.59 -0.92
CA VAL A 778 -25.41 28.78 -2.04
C VAL A 778 -25.53 29.62 -3.30
N ASP A 779 -24.44 29.75 -4.05
CA ASP A 779 -24.39 30.55 -5.27
C ASP A 779 -23.62 29.81 -6.37
N PHE A 780 -23.91 30.16 -7.64
CA PHE A 780 -23.23 29.61 -8.81
C PHE A 780 -22.75 30.71 -9.75
N HIS A 781 -21.52 30.61 -10.24
CA HIS A 781 -20.93 31.52 -11.23
C HIS A 781 -20.35 30.75 -12.42
N ASP A 782 -20.73 31.21 -13.61
CA ASP A 782 -20.10 30.80 -14.87
C ASP A 782 -19.17 31.93 -15.34
N PRO A 783 -17.84 31.76 -15.23
CA PRO A 783 -16.88 32.75 -15.73
C PRO A 783 -16.64 32.64 -17.24
N GLY A 784 -17.17 31.61 -17.90
CA GLY A 784 -16.71 31.12 -19.20
C GLY A 784 -15.22 30.74 -19.18
N GLY A 785 -14.63 30.67 -20.37
CA GLY A 785 -13.25 30.22 -20.55
C GLY A 785 -13.20 28.78 -21.03
N GLU A 786 -11.98 28.31 -21.32
CA GLU A 786 -11.75 26.97 -21.82
C GLU A 786 -10.67 26.31 -20.98
N ARG A 787 -10.83 25.00 -20.76
CA ARG A 787 -9.86 24.14 -20.10
C ARG A 787 -8.55 24.11 -20.90
N ASP A 788 -7.43 24.34 -20.21
CA ASP A 788 -6.06 24.19 -20.71
C ASP A 788 -5.33 23.13 -19.87
N GLY A 789 -5.20 21.92 -20.43
CA GLY A 789 -4.72 20.75 -19.70
C GLY A 789 -5.61 20.42 -18.50
N ASN A 790 -5.04 20.40 -17.29
CA ASN A 790 -5.78 20.15 -16.04
C ASN A 790 -6.11 21.44 -15.27
N ARG A 791 -6.24 22.58 -15.98
CA ARG A 791 -6.51 23.90 -15.42
C ARG A 791 -7.56 24.64 -16.23
N ASN A 792 -8.20 25.60 -15.58
CA ASN A 792 -8.97 26.65 -16.24
C ASN A 792 -8.57 28.00 -15.61
N VAL A 793 -7.80 28.79 -16.35
CA VAL A 793 -7.21 30.05 -15.87
C VAL A 793 -8.28 31.08 -15.54
N ARG A 794 -9.33 31.20 -16.39
CA ARG A 794 -10.43 32.13 -16.13
C ARG A 794 -11.23 31.73 -14.90
N GLU A 795 -11.42 30.44 -14.71
CA GLU A 795 -12.06 29.92 -13.51
C GLU A 795 -11.22 30.21 -12.26
N ALA A 796 -9.90 30.03 -12.34
CA ALA A 796 -8.99 30.35 -11.24
C ALA A 796 -8.97 31.85 -10.91
N GLU A 797 -9.00 32.72 -11.92
CA GLU A 797 -9.16 34.17 -11.75
C GLU A 797 -10.48 34.49 -11.04
N ARG A 798 -11.59 33.88 -11.50
CA ARG A 798 -12.90 34.10 -10.88
C ARG A 798 -12.94 33.61 -9.43
N VAL A 799 -12.35 32.47 -9.14
CA VAL A 799 -12.24 31.95 -7.77
C VAL A 799 -11.45 32.93 -6.90
N ALA A 800 -10.33 33.46 -7.39
CA ALA A 800 -9.54 34.45 -6.65
C ALA A 800 -10.33 35.73 -6.36
N GLU A 801 -11.07 36.26 -7.33
CA GLU A 801 -11.97 37.42 -7.13
C GLU A 801 -13.04 37.14 -6.07
N VAL A 802 -13.64 35.95 -6.09
CA VAL A 802 -14.66 35.54 -5.11
C VAL A 802 -14.05 35.44 -3.72
N VAL A 803 -12.87 34.82 -3.58
CA VAL A 803 -12.17 34.73 -2.30
C VAL A 803 -11.79 36.12 -1.80
N GLU A 804 -11.21 36.97 -2.64
CA GLU A 804 -10.86 38.35 -2.27
C GLU A 804 -12.09 39.14 -1.80
N ALA A 805 -13.25 38.95 -2.44
CA ALA A 805 -14.50 39.58 -2.00
C ALA A 805 -14.91 39.15 -0.57
N TYR A 806 -14.78 37.86 -0.23
CA TYR A 806 -15.05 37.39 1.14
C TYR A 806 -14.06 37.96 2.16
N LEU A 807 -12.77 37.96 1.84
CA LEU A 807 -11.73 38.51 2.71
C LEU A 807 -11.90 40.02 2.92
N ALA A 808 -12.18 40.76 1.86
CA ALA A 808 -12.45 42.20 1.90
C ALA A 808 -13.72 42.54 2.71
N ALA A 809 -14.69 41.63 2.73
CA ALA A 809 -15.90 41.75 3.55
C ALA A 809 -15.69 41.33 5.02
N GLY A 810 -14.49 40.85 5.37
CA GLY A 810 -14.06 40.57 6.74
C GLY A 810 -14.11 39.10 7.16
N VAL A 811 -14.24 38.15 6.22
CA VAL A 811 -14.10 36.72 6.54
C VAL A 811 -12.62 36.41 6.80
N ASP A 812 -12.35 35.63 7.84
CA ASP A 812 -10.98 35.18 8.14
C ASP A 812 -10.46 34.25 7.04
N PRO A 813 -9.22 34.40 6.54
CA PRO A 813 -8.63 33.47 5.58
C PRO A 813 -8.71 32.00 6.00
N ASP A 814 -8.58 31.70 7.30
CA ASP A 814 -8.68 30.33 7.83
C ASP A 814 -10.10 29.77 7.79
N ASP A 815 -11.11 30.62 7.61
CA ASP A 815 -12.53 30.25 7.49
C ASP A 815 -12.96 30.02 6.03
N VAL A 816 -12.07 30.26 5.06
CA VAL A 816 -12.30 30.03 3.63
C VAL A 816 -11.50 28.82 3.15
N GLY A 817 -12.10 28.00 2.28
CA GLY A 817 -11.41 26.94 1.58
C GLY A 817 -11.85 26.83 0.12
N VAL A 818 -10.95 26.37 -0.74
CA VAL A 818 -11.22 26.15 -2.16
C VAL A 818 -10.97 24.69 -2.52
N ILE A 819 -11.94 24.07 -3.20
CA ILE A 819 -11.85 22.70 -3.68
C ILE A 819 -11.74 22.73 -5.22
N ALA A 820 -10.78 21.99 -5.77
CA ALA A 820 -10.65 21.80 -7.21
C ALA A 820 -10.33 20.33 -7.56
N PRO A 821 -10.78 19.80 -8.72
CA PRO A 821 -10.58 18.39 -9.09
C PRO A 821 -9.12 18.05 -9.40
N PHE A 822 -8.32 19.02 -9.84
CA PHE A 822 -6.95 18.79 -10.31
C PHE A 822 -5.92 19.55 -9.47
N ARG A 823 -4.76 18.93 -9.20
CA ARG A 823 -3.65 19.58 -8.48
C ARG A 823 -3.08 20.77 -9.25
N ALA A 824 -3.04 20.67 -10.59
CA ALA A 824 -2.65 21.80 -11.43
C ALA A 824 -3.57 23.01 -11.22
N GLN A 825 -4.90 22.79 -11.08
CA GLN A 825 -5.84 23.87 -10.75
C GLN A 825 -5.67 24.36 -9.31
N VAL A 826 -5.43 23.46 -8.35
CA VAL A 826 -5.09 23.83 -6.96
C VAL A 826 -3.89 24.78 -6.92
N ALA A 827 -2.81 24.47 -7.65
CA ALA A 827 -1.63 25.31 -7.75
C ALA A 827 -1.91 26.62 -8.48
N GLU A 828 -2.70 26.59 -9.56
CA GLU A 828 -3.12 27.79 -10.29
C GLU A 828 -3.88 28.77 -9.40
N ILE A 829 -4.84 28.26 -8.60
CA ILE A 829 -5.61 29.08 -7.66
C ILE A 829 -4.72 29.53 -6.50
N GLY A 830 -3.92 28.63 -5.92
CA GLY A 830 -3.04 28.94 -4.78
C GLY A 830 -2.00 30.03 -5.06
N ARG A 831 -1.60 30.23 -6.33
CA ARG A 831 -0.77 31.39 -6.72
C ARG A 831 -1.46 32.74 -6.63
N ARG A 832 -2.80 32.75 -6.49
CA ARG A 832 -3.66 33.95 -6.54
C ARG A 832 -4.36 34.23 -5.22
N THR A 833 -4.25 33.33 -4.24
CA THR A 833 -4.96 33.44 -2.97
C THR A 833 -4.16 32.84 -1.83
N ASP A 834 -4.34 33.39 -0.63
CA ASP A 834 -3.64 32.94 0.58
C ASP A 834 -4.49 31.97 1.43
N VAL A 835 -5.64 31.50 0.92
CA VAL A 835 -6.52 30.57 1.64
C VAL A 835 -6.16 29.11 1.37
N THR A 836 -6.74 28.18 2.13
CA THR A 836 -6.54 26.74 1.90
C THR A 836 -7.14 26.31 0.54
N VAL A 837 -6.31 25.78 -0.36
CA VAL A 837 -6.73 25.21 -1.67
C VAL A 837 -6.24 23.76 -1.78
N ASP A 838 -7.14 22.83 -2.11
CA ASP A 838 -6.81 21.40 -2.19
C ASP A 838 -7.85 20.60 -3.00
N THR A 839 -7.60 19.31 -3.22
CA THR A 839 -8.52 18.40 -3.90
C THR A 839 -9.61 17.87 -2.99
N VAL A 840 -10.71 17.36 -3.58
CA VAL A 840 -11.86 16.83 -2.82
C VAL A 840 -11.47 15.72 -1.83
N ASP A 841 -10.61 14.79 -2.26
CA ASP A 841 -10.13 13.67 -1.44
C ASP A 841 -9.32 14.15 -0.23
N ARG A 842 -8.57 15.26 -0.37
CA ARG A 842 -7.75 15.84 0.70
C ARG A 842 -8.55 16.74 1.64
N PHE A 843 -9.63 17.36 1.17
CA PHE A 843 -10.56 18.11 2.01
C PHE A 843 -11.41 17.22 2.93
N GLN A 844 -11.38 15.90 2.76
CA GLN A 844 -12.19 15.00 3.57
C GLN A 844 -11.86 15.12 5.07
N GLY A 845 -12.90 15.04 5.90
CA GLY A 845 -12.79 15.23 7.34
C GLY A 845 -12.63 16.70 7.78
N SER A 846 -12.28 17.62 6.89
CA SER A 846 -12.27 19.06 7.17
C SER A 846 -13.60 19.73 6.83
N SER A 847 -13.79 20.98 7.27
CA SER A 847 -14.90 21.87 6.89
C SER A 847 -14.49 23.32 7.14
N LYS A 848 -15.05 24.25 6.38
CA LYS A 848 -14.79 25.69 6.48
C LYS A 848 -16.11 26.46 6.57
N GLU A 849 -16.07 27.69 7.07
CA GLU A 849 -17.26 28.53 7.11
C GLU A 849 -17.75 28.85 5.68
N VAL A 850 -16.79 29.12 4.78
CA VAL A 850 -17.01 29.36 3.35
C VAL A 850 -16.23 28.35 2.52
N ILE A 851 -16.88 27.73 1.53
CA ILE A 851 -16.21 26.89 0.53
C ILE A 851 -16.49 27.43 -0.87
N VAL A 852 -15.45 27.49 -1.70
CA VAL A 852 -15.56 27.71 -3.14
C VAL A 852 -15.18 26.41 -3.87
N VAL A 853 -15.96 25.97 -4.84
CA VAL A 853 -15.66 24.79 -5.66
C VAL A 853 -15.39 25.25 -7.09
N SER A 854 -14.20 24.92 -7.60
CA SER A 854 -13.80 25.06 -9.00
C SER A 854 -14.01 23.71 -9.69
N PHE A 855 -14.80 23.66 -10.76
CA PHE A 855 -15.09 22.45 -11.52
C PHE A 855 -14.13 22.17 -12.68
N VAL A 856 -13.49 23.18 -13.27
CA VAL A 856 -12.54 23.08 -14.42
C VAL A 856 -13.15 22.54 -15.73
N ALA A 857 -14.29 21.85 -15.67
CA ALA A 857 -15.02 21.32 -16.81
C ALA A 857 -15.34 22.39 -17.85
N THR A 858 -15.21 22.05 -19.13
CA THR A 858 -15.63 22.90 -20.26
C THR A 858 -16.11 21.99 -21.38
N GLY A 859 -17.38 22.10 -21.78
CA GLY A 859 -18.00 21.27 -22.83
C GLY A 859 -18.32 19.82 -22.44
N ASP A 860 -17.47 19.14 -21.68
CA ASP A 860 -17.68 17.80 -21.12
C ASP A 860 -17.41 17.75 -19.60
N LEU A 861 -17.83 16.64 -18.98
CA LEU A 861 -17.68 16.39 -17.54
C LEU A 861 -16.53 15.41 -17.28
N ASP A 862 -15.35 15.80 -17.74
CA ASP A 862 -14.13 15.02 -17.54
C ASP A 862 -13.36 15.51 -16.31
N GLY A 863 -13.03 14.58 -15.42
CA GLY A 863 -12.13 14.81 -14.30
C GLY A 863 -12.50 14.05 -13.02
N PRO A 864 -11.59 13.99 -12.05
CA PRO A 864 -11.76 13.15 -10.87
C PRO A 864 -13.07 13.42 -10.11
N ILE A 865 -13.50 14.67 -9.98
CA ILE A 865 -14.72 14.99 -9.23
C ILE A 865 -16.01 14.46 -9.89
N PHE A 866 -15.98 14.13 -11.19
CA PHE A 866 -17.13 13.67 -11.97
C PHE A 866 -17.23 12.15 -12.11
N GLU A 867 -16.15 11.42 -11.83
CA GLU A 867 -16.12 9.95 -11.91
C GLU A 867 -17.09 9.26 -10.93
N ASP A 868 -17.43 9.93 -9.82
CA ASP A 868 -18.33 9.41 -8.79
C ASP A 868 -19.10 10.54 -8.10
N HIS A 869 -20.43 10.49 -8.11
CA HIS A 869 -21.29 11.49 -7.45
C HIS A 869 -21.00 11.65 -5.95
N ARG A 870 -20.43 10.64 -5.30
CA ARG A 870 -20.03 10.70 -3.88
C ARG A 870 -18.90 11.70 -3.64
N ARG A 871 -18.01 11.92 -4.62
CA ARG A 871 -17.02 13.03 -4.56
C ARG A 871 -17.72 14.38 -4.52
N MET A 872 -18.79 14.55 -5.30
CA MET A 872 -19.61 15.75 -5.23
C MET A 872 -20.28 15.91 -3.85
N ASN A 873 -20.83 14.83 -3.29
CA ASN A 873 -21.38 14.86 -1.92
C ASN A 873 -20.35 15.36 -0.90
N VAL A 874 -19.11 14.88 -0.98
CA VAL A 874 -18.02 15.36 -0.11
C VAL A 874 -17.78 16.84 -0.31
N ALA A 875 -17.60 17.31 -1.55
CA ALA A 875 -17.32 18.71 -1.85
C ALA A 875 -18.41 19.66 -1.32
N LEU A 876 -19.68 19.36 -1.61
CA LEU A 876 -20.83 20.18 -1.22
C LEU A 876 -21.03 20.24 0.31
N THR A 877 -20.62 19.20 1.03
CA THR A 877 -20.81 19.08 2.49
C THR A 877 -19.63 19.58 3.33
N ARG A 878 -18.65 20.26 2.70
CA ARG A 878 -17.54 20.93 3.39
C ARG A 878 -17.89 22.32 3.92
N ALA A 879 -18.90 22.98 3.35
CA ALA A 879 -19.32 24.34 3.73
C ALA A 879 -20.22 24.34 4.97
N LYS A 880 -20.05 25.33 5.86
CA LYS A 880 -20.99 25.57 6.97
C LYS A 880 -22.03 26.63 6.64
N LYS A 881 -21.58 27.83 6.23
CA LYS A 881 -22.42 29.03 6.09
C LYS A 881 -22.66 29.43 4.63
N GLN A 882 -21.61 29.33 3.81
CA GLN A 882 -21.65 29.77 2.41
C GLN A 882 -20.93 28.78 1.49
N LEU A 883 -21.57 28.45 0.37
CA LEU A 883 -21.01 27.60 -0.68
C LEU A 883 -21.09 28.33 -2.02
N THR A 884 -19.96 28.50 -2.69
CA THR A 884 -19.92 29.11 -4.03
C THR A 884 -19.39 28.09 -5.03
N LEU A 885 -20.16 27.86 -6.09
CA LEU A 885 -19.81 26.94 -7.17
C LEU A 885 -19.37 27.74 -8.39
N VAL A 886 -18.24 27.35 -9.01
CA VAL A 886 -17.67 28.04 -10.18
C VAL A 886 -17.37 27.01 -11.26
N GLY A 887 -17.93 27.21 -12.46
CA GLY A 887 -17.68 26.34 -13.61
C GLY A 887 -18.61 26.59 -14.79
N ASP A 888 -18.45 25.80 -15.85
CA ASP A 888 -19.26 25.87 -17.07
C ASP A 888 -20.68 25.34 -16.81
N ALA A 889 -21.68 26.20 -16.96
CA ALA A 889 -23.07 25.85 -16.73
C ALA A 889 -23.64 24.84 -17.74
N ASP A 890 -23.21 24.93 -19.01
CA ASP A 890 -23.73 24.08 -20.08
C ASP A 890 -23.14 22.67 -19.95
N ALA A 891 -21.86 22.56 -19.60
CA ALA A 891 -21.21 21.28 -19.29
C ALA A 891 -21.91 20.59 -18.10
N LEU A 892 -22.10 21.30 -16.98
CA LEU A 892 -22.79 20.76 -15.80
C LEU A 892 -24.26 20.43 -16.08
N ALA A 893 -24.96 21.17 -16.92
CA ALA A 893 -26.35 20.86 -17.28
C ALA A 893 -26.49 19.63 -18.20
N SER A 894 -25.40 19.11 -18.76
CA SER A 894 -25.41 17.96 -19.68
C SER A 894 -25.80 16.64 -19.01
N GLU A 895 -25.64 16.54 -17.67
CA GLU A 895 -25.93 15.34 -16.89
C GLU A 895 -27.00 15.64 -15.83
N PRO A 896 -28.02 14.77 -15.65
CA PRO A 896 -29.19 15.09 -14.83
C PRO A 896 -28.92 15.40 -13.35
N PHE A 897 -27.92 14.78 -12.73
CA PHE A 897 -27.57 15.03 -11.33
C PHE A 897 -26.99 16.45 -11.17
N TYR A 898 -26.02 16.83 -11.98
CA TYR A 898 -25.44 18.19 -11.95
C TYR A 898 -26.44 19.26 -12.42
N GLY A 899 -27.37 18.94 -13.33
CA GLY A 899 -28.48 19.82 -13.68
C GLY A 899 -29.35 20.19 -12.47
N ARG A 900 -29.71 19.22 -11.63
CA ARG A 900 -30.44 19.48 -10.37
C ARG A 900 -29.60 20.30 -9.39
N MET A 901 -28.29 20.06 -9.33
CA MET A 901 -27.36 20.85 -8.51
C MET A 901 -27.34 22.32 -8.95
N LEU A 902 -27.27 22.59 -10.25
CA LEU A 902 -27.32 23.96 -10.79
C LEU A 902 -28.65 24.65 -10.48
N GLU A 903 -29.78 23.96 -10.67
CA GLU A 903 -31.10 24.48 -10.31
C GLU A 903 -31.19 24.84 -8.83
N TRP A 904 -30.63 23.99 -7.96
CA TRP A 904 -30.54 24.25 -6.53
C TRP A 904 -29.61 25.42 -6.21
N ALA A 905 -28.49 25.58 -6.90
CA ALA A 905 -27.53 26.65 -6.62
C ALA A 905 -27.98 28.03 -7.13
N ARG A 906 -28.91 28.08 -8.09
CA ARG A 906 -29.46 29.32 -8.67
C ARG A 906 -30.72 29.86 -7.99
N GLN A 907 -31.33 29.08 -7.10
CA GLN A 907 -32.53 29.47 -6.33
C GLN A 907 -32.22 30.50 -5.25
#